data_AF-A0A0G4MX51-F1
#
_entry.id   AF-A0A0G4MX51-F1
#
_cell.length_a   1.000
_cell.length_b   1.000
_cell.length_c   1.000
_cell.angle_alpha   90.00
_cell.angle_beta   90.00
_cell.angle_gamma   90.00
#
_symmetry.space_group_name_H-M   'P 1'
#
loop_
_entity.id
_entity.type
_entity.pdbx_description
1 polymer ?
#
loop_
_entity_poly.entity_id
_entity_poly.type
_entity_poly.pdbx_seq_one_letter_code
_entity_poly.pdbx_strand_id
1 'polypeptide(L)'
;MGSSVGANMPSPLVLRCRLQTEFLDGCVKHKRRVSMLHLAPRSSSLDTVFEELWDIEPTIGRGSFGVVRFERLRGHPSVRFQSSSHRVRAVKEISKRMPDGHHWDYMKELEAIAKFSQPNYAPFFVRTRGWFENAESVFITMEYYPLGDLRRFMDSQSPFPESLTSHIIRQLTRGINYMHASGFAHRDLKPANILVASTSPRWSVRIADFGISKQALEGGTYLRTMHIGTFGYMAPEVLGFNAQNNPRAAYSVTVDMWAIGVIALELLMKRHPFPNVSDLVGHVHGTRTVQYDGVLGVHPSDLCRDFIGGLLTPHPAMRPAASVAVKHPWLKEIKVEIVDSEDDEPLFVEDYPQDEDMTMRHRDAVTPASLPSLAWSNLRLTAGAPASDAGTLMSTQAGLQLDRSGLLPSFQALSLETTRYFILRSDNQTDVETSIAHGIWTSSPRVNKIIEKGHTRSGGKVVFFFSVIKSQRFCGVAQMTSPMDWNHTDEHWLEDSWRGRFTVDWLCLTELSFSKVKDVPVSQRTPGFRAIACYDGTEISPDSAHQLLRSFERPIRFSFVFKVTFQLGSTLSSSEPSRYGAMHLGISVLAGLVLAVGSTRTALDVGLSPLRVFLLAFLAQYSLLKAYRVFVYPRYVSELRHLPGPTVSPESCSFPVWLDNLDRRVFTDRVAKDDHFFIGQMARQLLTPGPVDIFLDWMRRWPDEPLIRYLSIGNSETIMVNSPAVLKEMQQTKSYSFCKPKIAARMFSPITGHGILFAEGDIHKRQRNQLSRPFSLSNVKKLLPVLQGKARELSAALGRDVMSPDNAKAVAVEPFFQKAALDVLAIASIGYDLGSLSTPSACFHAVYDRIIHQPRLGHVLTFLDGHVPLRAWLPLPLNRRWLRDNALIRQMLLGKLQLQKRRVLRRREGPGGGVVEGPEGGDHVPGGHGRDLLSFILEDCRGPPGQEDWDDQELLDFVLNFIAGGHETIGTALTWASHVLSTRSDVQAQLHAEIEALYRGKPEAAWNPQYAEIESLRHLNNFVRELLRVYSPALFLPREASEDVTLANTLIPKGTLVVIVPAVTHFNTQIWGPDAEAFRPGRWDERGEKGEPGLGSDPYAFVPFLHGPRGCIGKAFAMITLKVMIIEMVRQFGFTTPPGENSVVEYANPNFTLRPKDDLRVVVEKRHKSDVVGDTR
;
A
#
# COMPACT_ATOMS: atom_id res chain seq x y z
N MET A 1 27.53 -50.52 -5.03
CA MET A 1 27.80 -50.59 -3.57
C MET A 1 28.72 -49.42 -3.21
N GLY A 2 28.42 -48.70 -2.14
CA GLY A 2 29.23 -47.59 -1.62
C GLY A 2 28.50 -46.24 -1.60
N SER A 3 27.69 -46.03 -0.57
CA SER A 3 26.93 -44.82 -0.25
C SER A 3 27.79 -43.64 0.21
N SER A 4 27.40 -42.41 -0.15
CA SER A 4 27.55 -41.22 0.70
C SER A 4 26.17 -40.62 1.00
N VAL A 5 25.45 -41.30 1.90
CA VAL A 5 24.35 -40.72 2.68
C VAL A 5 24.99 -40.12 3.93
N GLY A 6 24.82 -38.82 4.18
CA GLY A 6 25.44 -38.21 5.37
C GLY A 6 25.35 -36.69 5.49
N ALA A 7 24.17 -36.08 5.28
CA ALA A 7 23.80 -34.78 5.86
C ALA A 7 22.26 -34.66 5.79
N ASN A 8 21.60 -34.37 6.92
CA ASN A 8 20.13 -34.27 7.12
C ASN A 8 19.38 -35.51 7.62
N MET A 9 19.94 -36.26 8.58
CA MET A 9 19.12 -37.14 9.42
C MET A 9 18.60 -36.34 10.65
N PRO A 10 17.28 -36.32 10.93
CA PRO A 10 16.72 -35.60 12.08
C PRO A 10 17.23 -36.20 13.41
N SER A 11 17.43 -35.37 14.44
CA SER A 11 17.83 -35.89 15.76
C SER A 11 16.75 -36.84 16.33
N PRO A 12 17.13 -37.86 17.14
CA PRO A 12 16.16 -38.77 17.74
C PRO A 12 15.06 -38.07 18.54
N LEU A 13 15.38 -36.90 19.12
CA LEU A 13 14.45 -36.05 19.85
C LEU A 13 13.36 -35.48 18.92
N VAL A 14 13.75 -34.95 17.75
CA VAL A 14 12.81 -34.40 16.76
C VAL A 14 11.96 -35.51 16.14
N LEU A 15 12.54 -36.68 15.87
CA LEU A 15 11.80 -37.85 15.37
C LEU A 15 10.74 -38.33 16.37
N ARG A 16 11.05 -38.35 17.67
CA ARG A 16 10.12 -38.78 18.71
C ARG A 16 8.92 -37.83 18.86
N CYS A 17 9.09 -36.56 18.50
CA CYS A 17 8.02 -35.55 18.53
C CYS A 17 7.21 -35.49 17.22
N ARG A 18 7.53 -36.30 16.20
CA ARG A 18 6.82 -36.30 14.93
C ARG A 18 5.50 -37.07 15.05
N LEU A 19 4.39 -36.41 14.72
CA LEU A 19 3.06 -37.00 14.72
C LEU A 19 2.81 -37.70 13.37
N GLN A 20 2.19 -38.88 13.42
CA GLN A 20 1.68 -39.54 12.23
C GLN A 20 0.32 -38.95 11.89
N THR A 21 0.25 -38.17 10.82
CA THR A 21 -0.92 -37.34 10.49
C THR A 21 -1.52 -37.69 9.15
N GLU A 22 -2.83 -37.79 9.11
CA GLU A 22 -3.66 -37.81 7.91
C GLU A 22 -4.46 -36.49 7.85
N PHE A 23 -4.34 -35.77 6.74
CA PHE A 23 -5.03 -34.50 6.53
C PHE A 23 -6.40 -34.78 5.92
N LEU A 24 -7.46 -34.33 6.59
CA LEU A 24 -8.84 -34.47 6.16
C LEU A 24 -9.44 -33.07 5.97
N ASP A 25 -10.54 -32.95 5.22
CA ASP A 25 -11.21 -31.66 5.07
C ASP A 25 -11.75 -31.17 6.42
N GLY A 26 -11.28 -30.00 6.86
CA GLY A 26 -11.68 -29.37 8.12
C GLY A 26 -11.12 -29.99 9.41
N CYS A 27 -10.40 -31.12 9.34
CA CYS A 27 -9.82 -31.77 10.53
C CYS A 27 -8.48 -32.48 10.23
N VAL A 28 -7.67 -32.71 11.27
CA VAL A 28 -6.45 -33.53 11.18
C VAL A 28 -6.58 -34.75 12.07
N LYS A 29 -6.25 -35.92 11.52
CA LYS A 29 -6.26 -37.19 12.23
C LYS A 29 -4.85 -37.60 12.59
N HIS A 30 -4.58 -37.84 13.88
CA HIS A 30 -3.28 -38.29 14.37
C HIS A 30 -3.35 -39.72 14.89
N LYS A 31 -2.35 -40.55 14.57
CA LYS A 31 -2.16 -41.87 15.17
C LYS A 31 -1.13 -41.78 16.28
N ARG A 32 -1.54 -42.06 17.52
CA ARG A 32 -0.68 -41.99 18.71
C ARG A 32 -0.49 -43.39 19.29
N ARG A 33 0.77 -43.82 19.43
CA ARG A 33 1.11 -45.01 20.23
C ARG A 33 1.23 -44.61 21.68
N VAL A 34 0.46 -45.23 22.55
CA VAL A 34 0.63 -45.10 24.00
C VAL A 34 1.19 -46.42 24.49
N SER A 35 2.42 -46.39 24.99
CA SER A 35 2.99 -47.51 25.74
C SER A 35 2.47 -47.39 27.16
N MET A 36 1.63 -48.33 27.61
CA MET A 36 1.18 -48.39 29.01
C MET A 36 2.33 -48.84 29.91
N LEU A 37 3.25 -47.92 30.19
CA LEU A 37 4.24 -48.06 31.23
C LEU A 37 3.76 -47.22 32.40
N HIS A 38 3.09 -47.89 33.35
CA HIS A 38 2.95 -47.59 34.79
C HIS A 38 1.60 -48.10 35.32
N LEU A 39 1.35 -49.41 35.22
CA LEU A 39 0.50 -50.18 36.15
C LEU A 39 0.69 -51.68 35.81
N ALA A 40 1.28 -52.43 36.75
CA ALA A 40 1.61 -53.86 36.74
C ALA A 40 2.99 -54.29 36.17
N PRO A 41 3.84 -54.97 36.98
CA PRO A 41 5.06 -55.59 36.51
C PRO A 41 4.76 -56.94 35.84
N ARG A 42 5.41 -57.18 34.68
CA ARG A 42 5.46 -58.46 33.94
C ARG A 42 4.20 -58.83 33.14
N SER A 43 4.04 -58.26 31.96
CA SER A 43 3.76 -58.98 30.70
C SER A 43 3.77 -57.98 29.54
N SER A 44 4.04 -58.48 28.33
CA SER A 44 4.08 -57.79 27.03
C SER A 44 3.44 -56.40 26.97
N SER A 45 4.24 -55.38 26.64
CA SER A 45 3.76 -54.05 26.28
C SER A 45 2.84 -54.13 25.05
N LEU A 46 1.53 -54.17 25.28
CA LEU A 46 0.53 -53.98 24.23
C LEU A 46 0.56 -52.49 23.84
N ASP A 47 1.35 -52.15 22.83
CA ASP A 47 1.33 -50.84 22.16
C ASP A 47 -0.08 -50.63 21.57
N THR A 48 -0.93 -49.93 22.30
CA THR A 48 -2.27 -49.59 21.81
C THR A 48 -2.17 -48.30 21.00
N VAL A 49 -2.60 -48.34 19.74
CA VAL A 49 -2.66 -47.17 18.84
C VAL A 49 -4.02 -46.51 19.00
N PHE A 50 -4.04 -45.24 19.39
CA PHE A 50 -5.24 -44.42 19.46
C PHE A 50 -5.27 -43.46 18.27
N GLU A 51 -6.46 -43.19 17.75
CA GLU A 51 -6.71 -42.19 16.72
C GLU A 51 -7.34 -40.95 17.34
N GLU A 52 -6.67 -39.80 17.18
CA GLU A 52 -7.16 -38.51 17.67
C GLU A 52 -7.60 -37.66 16.46
N LEU A 53 -8.88 -37.26 16.42
CA LEU A 53 -9.42 -36.33 15.41
C LEU A 53 -9.46 -34.92 15.99
N TRP A 54 -8.81 -33.97 15.31
CA TRP A 54 -8.73 -32.59 15.72
C TRP A 54 -9.40 -31.68 14.70
N ASP A 55 -10.48 -31.03 15.10
CA ASP A 55 -11.22 -30.08 14.27
C ASP A 55 -10.43 -28.77 14.20
N ILE A 56 -10.26 -28.22 12.99
CA ILE A 56 -9.49 -27.00 12.73
C ILE A 56 -10.44 -25.81 12.84
N GLU A 57 -10.20 -24.94 13.83
CA GLU A 57 -10.98 -23.72 14.06
C GLU A 57 -10.26 -22.47 13.52
N PRO A 58 -10.94 -21.31 13.39
CA PRO A 58 -10.37 -20.08 12.83
C PRO A 58 -9.07 -19.60 13.50
N THR A 59 -8.27 -18.86 12.73
CA THR A 59 -6.95 -18.33 13.15
C THR A 59 -7.03 -17.48 14.43
N ILE A 60 -6.25 -17.82 15.45
CA ILE A 60 -6.17 -17.06 16.73
C ILE A 60 -5.17 -15.90 16.62
N GLY A 61 -4.15 -16.03 15.75
CA GLY A 61 -3.15 -14.99 15.55
C GLY A 61 -2.29 -15.21 14.31
N ARG A 62 -1.72 -14.12 13.77
CA ARG A 62 -0.72 -14.15 12.68
C ARG A 62 0.58 -13.55 13.20
N GLY A 63 1.65 -14.34 13.18
CA GLY A 63 3.01 -13.89 13.53
C GLY A 63 3.87 -13.65 12.28
N SER A 64 5.10 -13.20 12.49
CA SER A 64 6.08 -12.90 11.43
C SER A 64 6.46 -14.11 10.55
N PHE A 65 6.21 -15.33 11.05
CA PHE A 65 6.70 -16.58 10.46
C PHE A 65 5.59 -17.59 10.12
N GLY A 66 4.32 -17.22 10.32
CA GLY A 66 3.24 -18.20 10.17
C GLY A 66 1.88 -17.81 10.74
N VAL A 67 0.90 -18.68 10.49
CA VAL A 67 -0.48 -18.57 10.99
C VAL A 67 -0.63 -19.51 12.20
N VAL A 68 -1.17 -19.01 13.31
CA VAL A 68 -1.49 -19.84 14.49
C VAL A 68 -2.99 -20.13 14.50
N ARG A 69 -3.35 -21.41 14.37
CA ARG A 69 -4.74 -21.91 14.35
C ARG A 69 -5.10 -22.60 15.66
N PHE A 70 -6.37 -22.51 16.04
CA PHE A 70 -6.92 -23.26 17.17
C PHE A 70 -7.36 -24.63 16.68
N GLU A 71 -7.14 -25.67 17.49
CA GLU A 71 -7.67 -26.99 17.21
C GLU A 71 -8.30 -27.61 18.46
N ARG A 72 -9.44 -28.29 18.25
CA ARG A 72 -10.21 -28.95 19.31
C ARG A 72 -10.29 -30.45 19.04
N LEU A 73 -10.02 -31.25 20.08
CA LEU A 73 -10.14 -32.70 20.01
C LEU A 73 -11.62 -33.09 19.95
N ARG A 74 -12.00 -33.81 18.89
CA ARG A 74 -13.34 -34.38 18.70
C ARG A 74 -13.52 -35.52 19.71
N GLY A 75 -14.55 -35.42 20.56
CA GLY A 75 -14.71 -36.33 21.71
C GLY A 75 -14.80 -37.80 21.31
N HIS A 76 -13.91 -38.66 21.83
CA HIS A 76 -14.02 -40.10 21.70
C HIS A 76 -14.67 -40.69 22.96
N PRO A 77 -15.67 -41.60 22.86
CA PRO A 77 -16.37 -42.18 24.02
C PRO A 77 -15.47 -42.92 25.02
N SER A 78 -14.27 -43.31 24.60
CA SER A 78 -13.36 -44.19 25.35
C SER A 78 -12.33 -43.48 26.24
N VAL A 79 -12.26 -42.14 26.24
CA VAL A 79 -11.21 -41.40 26.95
C VAL A 79 -11.81 -40.54 28.06
N ARG A 80 -12.25 -41.19 29.15
CA ARG A 80 -12.86 -40.53 30.32
C ARG A 80 -11.86 -39.89 31.30
N PHE A 81 -10.56 -39.97 31.04
CA PHE A 81 -9.50 -39.55 31.99
C PHE A 81 -8.55 -38.46 31.49
N GLN A 82 -8.86 -37.74 30.40
CA GLN A 82 -8.02 -36.62 29.96
C GLN A 82 -8.54 -35.28 30.49
N SER A 83 -7.65 -34.53 31.15
CA SER A 83 -7.87 -33.17 31.66
C SER A 83 -8.45 -32.24 30.58
N SER A 84 -9.30 -31.28 30.97
CA SER A 84 -9.92 -30.26 30.08
C SER A 84 -8.89 -29.51 29.22
N SER A 85 -7.66 -29.34 29.71
CA SER A 85 -6.53 -28.72 28.99
C SER A 85 -6.03 -29.54 27.79
N HIS A 86 -6.30 -30.85 27.75
CA HIS A 86 -5.88 -31.74 26.66
C HIS A 86 -6.85 -31.75 25.48
N ARG A 87 -8.03 -31.13 25.61
CA ARG A 87 -9.06 -31.09 24.56
C ARG A 87 -8.86 -29.96 23.54
N VAL A 88 -7.94 -29.03 23.80
CA VAL A 88 -7.66 -27.87 22.95
C VAL A 88 -6.15 -27.69 22.77
N ARG A 89 -5.73 -27.14 21.62
CA ARG A 89 -4.33 -26.82 21.33
C ARG A 89 -4.21 -25.66 20.35
N ALA A 90 -3.04 -25.01 20.35
CA ALA A 90 -2.63 -24.08 19.32
C ALA A 90 -1.72 -24.79 18.32
N VAL A 91 -1.84 -24.48 17.02
CA VAL A 91 -0.98 -25.05 15.97
C VAL A 91 -0.38 -23.93 15.14
N LYS A 92 0.95 -23.83 15.14
CA LYS A 92 1.71 -22.88 14.33
C LYS A 92 2.01 -23.52 12.98
N GLU A 93 1.56 -22.92 11.90
CA GLU A 93 1.89 -23.31 10.52
C GLU A 93 3.03 -22.45 9.98
N ILE A 94 4.10 -23.09 9.50
CA ILE A 94 5.29 -22.46 8.95
C ILE A 94 5.52 -22.97 7.52
N SER A 95 5.65 -22.07 6.55
CA SER A 95 5.86 -22.48 5.15
C SER A 95 7.28 -23.01 4.93
N LYS A 96 7.39 -24.08 4.14
CA LYS A 96 8.66 -24.68 3.73
C LYS A 96 9.37 -23.88 2.62
N ARG A 97 8.67 -22.95 1.95
CA ARG A 97 9.21 -22.14 0.85
C ARG A 97 9.31 -20.68 1.28
N MET A 98 10.47 -20.09 1.07
CA MET A 98 10.68 -18.65 1.25
C MET A 98 10.15 -17.87 0.03
N PRO A 99 9.83 -16.56 0.17
CA PRO A 99 9.36 -15.72 -0.94
C PRO A 99 10.33 -15.60 -2.12
N ASP A 100 11.61 -15.93 -1.92
CA ASP A 100 12.68 -15.94 -2.92
C ASP A 100 12.87 -17.32 -3.59
N GLY A 101 12.07 -18.32 -3.22
CA GLY A 101 12.11 -19.67 -3.79
C GLY A 101 13.10 -20.63 -3.10
N HIS A 102 13.85 -20.19 -2.09
CA HIS A 102 14.77 -21.07 -1.35
C HIS A 102 14.05 -21.87 -0.24
N HIS A 103 14.51 -23.10 -0.01
CA HIS A 103 14.11 -23.91 1.14
C HIS A 103 15.05 -23.60 2.32
N TRP A 104 14.49 -23.20 3.46
CA TRP A 104 15.26 -22.99 4.69
C TRP A 104 15.24 -24.25 5.56
N ASP A 105 16.31 -24.48 6.32
CA ASP A 105 16.45 -25.64 7.20
C ASP A 105 15.67 -25.44 8.51
N TYR A 106 14.42 -25.90 8.52
CA TYR A 106 13.52 -25.85 9.68
C TYR A 106 13.85 -26.85 10.79
N MET A 107 14.84 -27.72 10.59
CA MET A 107 15.18 -28.79 11.53
C MET A 107 15.79 -28.25 12.83
N LYS A 108 16.55 -27.15 12.75
CA LYS A 108 17.12 -26.48 13.93
C LYS A 108 16.04 -25.84 14.82
N GLU A 109 14.98 -25.31 14.22
CA GLU A 109 13.84 -24.76 14.96
C GLU A 109 13.07 -25.88 15.68
N LEU A 110 12.83 -27.00 14.99
CA LEU A 110 12.20 -28.18 15.61
C LEU A 110 13.07 -28.79 16.73
N GLU A 111 14.39 -28.79 16.59
CA GLU A 111 15.30 -29.32 17.60
C GLU A 111 15.23 -28.53 18.91
N ALA A 112 15.25 -27.20 18.81
CA ALA A 112 15.17 -26.37 19.99
C ALA A 112 13.78 -26.40 20.64
N ILE A 113 12.72 -26.40 19.83
CA ILE A 113 11.33 -26.58 20.32
C ILE A 113 11.19 -27.91 21.06
N ALA A 114 11.73 -29.00 20.50
CA ALA A 114 11.71 -30.31 21.15
C ALA A 114 12.54 -30.32 22.44
N LYS A 115 13.69 -29.62 22.49
CA LYS A 115 14.53 -29.52 23.69
C LYS A 115 13.84 -28.77 24.83
N PHE A 116 13.31 -27.57 24.57
CA PHE A 116 12.68 -26.72 25.59
C PHE A 116 11.23 -27.11 25.91
N SER A 117 10.70 -28.17 25.29
CA SER A 117 9.42 -28.78 25.65
C SER A 117 9.53 -29.95 26.62
N GLN A 118 10.74 -30.27 27.08
CA GLN A 118 10.96 -31.28 28.12
C GLN A 118 10.43 -30.78 29.49
N PRO A 119 10.00 -31.69 30.39
CA PRO A 119 9.35 -31.33 31.65
C PRO A 119 10.13 -30.35 32.55
N ASN A 120 11.46 -30.43 32.54
CA ASN A 120 12.36 -29.53 33.28
C ASN A 120 12.31 -28.06 32.83
N TYR A 121 11.82 -27.78 31.62
CA TYR A 121 11.69 -26.42 31.07
C TYR A 121 10.25 -25.90 31.08
N ALA A 122 9.27 -26.74 31.44
CA ALA A 122 7.85 -26.43 31.45
C ALA A 122 7.44 -25.19 32.28
N PRO A 123 8.15 -24.79 33.36
CA PRO A 123 7.85 -23.55 34.08
C PRO A 123 8.18 -22.26 33.31
N PHE A 124 8.97 -22.33 32.24
CA PHE A 124 9.49 -21.13 31.56
C PHE A 124 9.06 -21.03 30.10
N PHE A 125 8.75 -22.15 29.44
CA PHE A 125 8.50 -22.19 28.01
C PHE A 125 7.17 -22.86 27.66
N VAL A 126 6.59 -22.44 26.54
CA VAL A 126 5.42 -23.10 25.95
C VAL A 126 5.81 -24.49 25.48
N ARG A 127 5.06 -25.50 25.92
CA ARG A 127 5.32 -26.90 25.58
C ARG A 127 4.73 -27.26 24.21
N THR A 128 5.54 -27.91 23.36
CA THR A 128 5.04 -28.58 22.15
C THR A 128 4.41 -29.92 22.48
N ARG A 129 3.31 -30.24 21.79
CA ARG A 129 2.68 -31.58 21.80
C ARG A 129 3.14 -32.46 20.63
N GLY A 130 4.00 -31.94 19.77
CA GLY A 130 4.52 -32.62 18.58
C GLY A 130 4.41 -31.76 17.32
N TRP A 131 4.97 -32.26 16.22
CA TRP A 131 4.97 -31.58 14.92
C TRP A 131 4.59 -32.55 13.80
N PHE A 132 4.06 -32.00 12.70
CA PHE A 132 3.72 -32.75 11.50
C PHE A 132 3.91 -31.86 10.26
N GLU A 133 3.84 -32.41 9.07
CA GLU A 133 4.12 -31.65 7.84
C GLU A 133 3.29 -32.18 6.67
N ASN A 134 3.06 -31.32 5.68
CA ASN A 134 2.61 -31.70 4.35
C ASN A 134 3.66 -31.28 3.30
N ALA A 135 3.29 -31.26 2.02
CA ALA A 135 4.19 -30.86 0.95
C ALA A 135 4.64 -29.39 1.02
N GLU A 136 3.87 -28.51 1.66
CA GLU A 136 4.05 -27.05 1.60
C GLU A 136 4.46 -26.42 2.94
N SER A 137 4.08 -27.03 4.06
CA SER A 137 4.18 -26.43 5.41
C SER A 137 4.59 -27.45 6.47
N VAL A 138 5.19 -26.95 7.54
CA VAL A 138 5.47 -27.62 8.81
C VAL A 138 4.50 -27.07 9.86
N PHE A 139 3.92 -27.95 10.66
CA PHE A 139 2.94 -27.62 11.69
C PHE A 139 3.46 -28.02 13.06
N ILE A 140 3.45 -27.08 14.00
CA ILE A 140 3.93 -27.29 15.37
C ILE A 140 2.76 -27.15 16.32
N THR A 141 2.40 -28.24 17.00
CA THR A 141 1.31 -28.27 17.98
C THR A 141 1.83 -27.83 19.34
N MET A 142 1.09 -26.98 20.04
CA MET A 142 1.49 -26.31 21.27
C MET A 142 0.33 -26.26 22.25
N GLU A 143 0.64 -26.13 23.53
CA GLU A 143 -0.36 -25.79 24.54
C GLU A 143 -1.08 -24.49 24.22
N TYR A 144 -2.39 -24.45 24.48
CA TYR A 144 -3.20 -23.26 24.34
C TYR A 144 -3.30 -22.52 25.68
N TYR A 145 -3.00 -21.23 25.66
CA TYR A 145 -3.06 -20.34 26.82
C TYR A 145 -4.25 -19.37 26.65
N PRO A 146 -5.36 -19.54 27.39
CA PRO A 146 -6.61 -18.80 27.15
C PRO A 146 -6.52 -17.31 27.47
N LEU A 147 -5.62 -16.92 28.39
CA LEU A 147 -5.40 -15.52 28.76
C LEU A 147 -4.64 -14.73 27.68
N GLY A 148 -4.09 -15.41 26.67
CA GLY A 148 -3.32 -14.79 25.59
C GLY A 148 -1.94 -14.34 26.02
N ASP A 149 -1.40 -13.34 25.32
CA ASP A 149 -0.05 -12.83 25.51
C ASP A 149 0.00 -11.58 26.42
N LEU A 150 1.19 -11.27 26.92
CA LEU A 150 1.44 -10.19 27.88
C LEU A 150 1.06 -8.81 27.31
N ARG A 151 1.10 -8.61 25.99
CA ARG A 151 0.74 -7.33 25.36
C ARG A 151 -0.68 -6.91 25.70
N ARG A 152 -1.62 -7.86 25.75
CA ARG A 152 -3.03 -7.60 26.05
C ARG A 152 -3.23 -6.95 27.42
N PHE A 153 -2.39 -7.30 28.39
CA PHE A 153 -2.44 -6.74 29.74
C PHE A 153 -1.70 -5.40 29.84
N MET A 154 -0.86 -5.06 28.85
CA MET A 154 -0.16 -3.78 28.79
C MET A 154 -1.05 -2.64 28.29
N ASP A 155 -2.16 -2.93 27.60
CA ASP A 155 -3.11 -1.93 27.12
C ASP A 155 -4.07 -1.39 28.22
N SER A 156 -3.98 -1.90 29.45
CA SER A 156 -4.71 -1.36 30.61
C SER A 156 -4.24 0.05 31.01
N GLN A 157 -5.13 0.86 31.60
CA GLN A 157 -4.83 2.25 31.98
C GLN A 157 -3.82 2.40 33.14
N SER A 158 -3.59 1.37 33.96
CA SER A 158 -2.69 1.42 35.13
C SER A 158 -1.34 0.71 34.88
N PRO A 159 -0.20 1.32 35.23
CA PRO A 159 1.11 0.66 35.23
C PRO A 159 1.17 -0.57 36.14
N PHE A 160 2.06 -1.51 35.83
CA PHE A 160 2.26 -2.68 36.68
C PHE A 160 3.01 -2.28 37.94
N PRO A 161 2.60 -2.74 39.14
CA PRO A 161 3.38 -2.56 40.35
C PRO A 161 4.81 -3.08 40.16
N GLU A 162 5.78 -2.42 40.80
CA GLU A 162 7.19 -2.80 40.68
C GLU A 162 7.44 -4.25 41.12
N SER A 163 6.76 -4.70 42.18
CA SER A 163 6.81 -6.07 42.68
C SER A 163 6.30 -7.09 41.66
N LEU A 164 5.19 -6.78 40.97
CA LEU A 164 4.64 -7.62 39.91
C LEU A 164 5.56 -7.62 38.68
N THR A 165 6.10 -6.47 38.30
CA THR A 165 7.04 -6.37 37.19
C THR A 165 8.31 -7.18 37.48
N SER A 166 8.91 -7.02 38.66
CA SER A 166 10.05 -7.83 39.10
C SER A 166 9.73 -9.33 39.05
N HIS A 167 8.53 -9.74 39.47
CA HIS A 167 8.10 -11.13 39.42
C HIS A 167 8.03 -11.71 37.99
N ILE A 168 7.49 -10.95 37.03
CA ILE A 168 7.42 -11.34 35.62
C ILE A 168 8.83 -11.36 35.01
N ILE A 169 9.62 -10.31 35.23
CA ILE A 169 10.99 -10.20 34.70
C ILE A 169 11.87 -11.32 35.25
N ARG A 170 11.73 -11.70 36.52
CA ARG A 170 12.44 -12.84 37.11
C ARG A 170 12.17 -14.15 36.40
N GLN A 171 10.91 -14.41 36.02
CA GLN A 171 10.55 -15.61 35.25
C GLN A 171 11.21 -15.60 33.86
N LEU A 172 11.18 -14.45 33.18
CA LEU A 172 11.81 -14.28 31.87
C LEU A 172 13.34 -14.45 31.94
N THR A 173 14.00 -13.79 32.89
CA THR A 173 15.47 -13.88 33.05
C THR A 173 15.91 -15.30 33.42
N ARG A 174 15.13 -16.05 34.22
CA ARG A 174 15.40 -17.47 34.50
C ARG A 174 15.26 -18.34 33.26
N GLY A 175 14.18 -18.18 32.50
CA GLY A 175 13.97 -18.91 31.24
C GLY A 175 15.09 -18.65 30.23
N ILE A 176 15.42 -17.37 30.02
CA ILE A 176 16.50 -16.95 29.12
C ILE A 176 17.87 -17.46 29.61
N ASN A 177 18.13 -17.50 30.91
CA ASN A 177 19.35 -18.11 31.45
C ASN A 177 19.47 -19.62 31.12
N TYR A 178 18.38 -20.38 31.24
CA TYR A 178 18.37 -21.79 30.82
C TYR A 178 18.60 -21.97 29.31
N MET A 179 18.02 -21.08 28.51
CA MET A 179 18.22 -21.07 27.05
C MET A 179 19.67 -20.76 26.68
N HIS A 180 20.25 -19.70 27.27
CA HIS A 180 21.64 -19.28 27.05
C HIS A 180 22.65 -20.34 27.52
N ALA A 181 22.44 -20.95 28.69
CA ALA A 181 23.28 -22.05 29.20
C ALA A 181 23.24 -23.29 28.29
N SER A 182 22.14 -23.47 27.56
CA SER A 182 21.96 -24.54 26.57
C SER A 182 22.54 -24.22 25.18
N GLY A 183 23.18 -23.05 25.01
CA GLY A 183 23.77 -22.59 23.74
C GLY A 183 22.76 -21.95 22.78
N PHE A 184 21.54 -21.65 23.22
CA PHE A 184 20.49 -21.03 22.41
C PHE A 184 20.27 -19.57 22.81
N ALA A 185 19.70 -18.78 21.90
CA ALA A 185 19.22 -17.42 22.17
C ALA A 185 17.85 -17.23 21.51
N HIS A 186 17.01 -16.37 22.07
CA HIS A 186 15.64 -16.19 21.60
C HIS A 186 15.53 -15.27 20.38
N ARG A 187 16.19 -14.11 20.41
CA ARG A 187 16.33 -13.11 19.31
C ARG A 187 15.05 -12.44 18.80
N ASP A 188 13.91 -12.67 19.42
CA ASP A 188 12.62 -12.01 19.11
C ASP A 188 11.76 -11.89 20.37
N LEU A 189 12.38 -11.60 21.51
CA LEU A 189 11.66 -11.43 22.77
C LEU A 189 10.89 -10.10 22.75
N LYS A 190 9.56 -10.18 22.95
CA LYS A 190 8.63 -9.05 23.01
C LYS A 190 7.37 -9.48 23.76
N PRO A 191 6.53 -8.55 24.27
CA PRO A 191 5.32 -8.91 25.03
C PRO A 191 4.37 -9.87 24.30
N ALA A 192 4.28 -9.77 22.97
CA ALA A 192 3.45 -10.66 22.14
C ALA A 192 3.96 -12.12 22.09
N ASN A 193 5.22 -12.38 22.45
CA ASN A 193 5.83 -13.71 22.51
C ASN A 193 5.91 -14.25 23.95
N ILE A 194 5.22 -13.62 24.91
CA ILE A 194 5.17 -14.04 26.31
C ILE A 194 3.70 -14.35 26.64
N LEU A 195 3.36 -15.63 26.80
CA LEU A 195 1.99 -16.06 27.11
C LEU A 195 1.74 -16.03 28.62
N VAL A 196 0.54 -15.63 29.02
CA VAL A 196 0.11 -15.60 30.42
C VAL A 196 -0.58 -16.91 30.76
N ALA A 197 0.00 -17.65 31.71
CA ALA A 197 -0.50 -18.95 32.18
C ALA A 197 -1.53 -18.81 33.30
N SER A 198 -1.28 -17.90 34.24
CA SER A 198 -2.24 -17.52 35.27
C SER A 198 -1.94 -16.11 35.77
N THR A 199 -2.96 -15.41 36.29
CA THR A 199 -2.83 -14.15 37.03
C THR A 199 -3.08 -14.30 38.52
N SER A 200 -3.59 -15.47 38.98
CA SER A 200 -3.94 -15.77 40.38
C SER A 200 -3.55 -17.21 40.76
N PRO A 201 -3.07 -17.49 41.99
CA PRO A 201 -2.75 -16.54 43.07
C PRO A 201 -1.46 -15.75 42.82
N ARG A 202 -0.67 -16.12 41.81
CA ARG A 202 0.51 -15.38 41.34
C ARG A 202 0.56 -15.39 39.82
N TRP A 203 1.11 -14.33 39.24
CA TRP A 203 1.31 -14.25 37.79
C TRP A 203 2.33 -15.28 37.32
N SER A 204 1.94 -16.14 36.39
CA SER A 204 2.83 -17.10 35.75
C SER A 204 2.86 -16.86 34.24
N VAL A 205 4.05 -16.77 33.66
CA VAL A 205 4.25 -16.51 32.23
C VAL A 205 5.08 -17.60 31.55
N ARG A 206 4.91 -17.77 30.24
CA ARG A 206 5.65 -18.72 29.41
C ARG A 206 6.20 -18.04 28.16
N ILE A 207 7.48 -18.26 27.91
CA ILE A 207 8.17 -17.80 26.71
C ILE A 207 7.71 -18.67 25.54
N ALA A 208 7.22 -18.02 24.49
CA ALA A 208 6.74 -18.64 23.26
C ALA A 208 7.56 -18.19 22.06
N ASP A 209 7.40 -18.89 20.94
CA ASP A 209 7.97 -18.53 19.64
C ASP A 209 9.51 -18.43 19.64
N PHE A 210 10.15 -19.59 19.74
CA PHE A 210 11.59 -19.74 19.73
C PHE A 210 12.18 -19.29 18.38
N GLY A 211 12.74 -18.07 18.33
CA GLY A 211 13.35 -17.45 17.14
C GLY A 211 14.68 -18.07 16.68
N ILE A 212 14.77 -19.41 16.63
CA ILE A 212 16.02 -20.17 16.56
C ILE A 212 16.48 -20.41 15.10
N SER A 213 15.77 -19.89 14.11
CA SER A 213 16.12 -19.96 12.69
C SER A 213 16.73 -18.66 12.12
N LYS A 214 17.29 -17.79 12.96
CA LYS A 214 18.02 -16.57 12.52
C LYS A 214 19.55 -16.69 12.56
N GLN A 215 20.15 -17.86 12.33
CA GLN A 215 21.61 -17.93 12.11
C GLN A 215 22.01 -18.71 10.85
N ALA A 216 22.58 -17.93 9.92
CA ALA A 216 23.46 -18.31 8.82
C ALA A 216 22.82 -19.04 7.63
N LEU A 217 22.09 -18.28 6.81
CA LEU A 217 22.44 -18.26 5.39
C LEU A 217 23.38 -17.07 5.19
N GLU A 218 24.54 -17.37 4.64
CA GLU A 218 25.53 -16.40 4.18
C GLU A 218 24.85 -15.44 3.20
N GLY A 219 24.85 -14.14 3.52
CA GLY A 219 24.35 -13.07 2.65
C GLY A 219 22.84 -13.10 2.43
N GLY A 220 22.08 -12.29 3.17
CA GLY A 220 20.64 -12.17 2.90
C GLY A 220 19.86 -11.36 3.94
N THR A 221 19.68 -10.07 3.67
CA THR A 221 18.37 -9.37 3.69
C THR A 221 17.31 -9.81 4.71
N TYR A 222 17.58 -9.68 6.01
CA TYR A 222 16.55 -9.78 7.06
C TYR A 222 15.88 -8.43 7.44
N LEU A 223 16.21 -7.33 6.74
CA LEU A 223 15.65 -5.99 7.00
C LEU A 223 14.28 -5.72 6.33
N ARG A 224 13.57 -6.74 5.84
CA ARG A 224 12.27 -6.58 5.13
C ARG A 224 11.01 -6.84 5.97
N THR A 225 11.11 -6.78 7.30
CA THR A 225 9.92 -6.74 8.19
C THR A 225 9.81 -5.39 8.92
N MET A 226 10.11 -4.30 8.22
CA MET A 226 9.86 -2.94 8.71
C MET A 226 8.38 -2.55 8.54
N HIS A 227 7.50 -3.24 9.27
CA HIS A 227 6.16 -2.74 9.57
C HIS A 227 6.05 -2.53 11.08
N ILE A 228 5.44 -1.40 11.44
CA ILE A 228 5.16 -0.87 12.77
C ILE A 228 4.82 -2.00 13.76
N GLY A 229 5.77 -2.36 14.64
CA GLY A 229 5.54 -3.35 15.71
C GLY A 229 6.80 -3.97 16.35
N THR A 230 7.92 -4.12 15.63
CA THR A 230 9.06 -4.95 16.13
C THR A 230 10.36 -4.18 16.38
N PHE A 231 10.50 -2.91 15.95
CA PHE A 231 11.73 -2.12 16.17
C PHE A 231 12.02 -1.89 17.66
N GLY A 232 10.98 -1.75 18.48
CA GLY A 232 11.12 -1.26 19.86
C GLY A 232 12.00 -2.11 20.78
N TYR A 233 11.98 -3.43 20.61
CA TYR A 233 12.68 -4.37 21.50
C TYR A 233 14.05 -4.81 20.96
N MET A 234 14.45 -4.38 19.76
CA MET A 234 15.74 -4.76 19.16
C MET A 234 16.89 -4.00 19.84
N ALA A 235 17.96 -4.71 20.15
CA ALA A 235 19.16 -4.13 20.72
C ALA A 235 19.90 -3.25 19.67
N PRO A 236 20.61 -2.18 20.08
CA PRO A 236 21.33 -1.28 19.17
C PRO A 236 22.25 -2.02 18.21
N GLU A 237 22.85 -3.09 18.73
CA GLU A 237 23.83 -3.89 18.03
C GLU A 237 23.20 -4.80 16.94
N VAL A 238 21.90 -5.11 17.04
CA VAL A 238 21.13 -5.73 15.94
C VAL A 238 20.85 -4.73 14.83
N LEU A 239 20.83 -3.44 15.15
CA LEU A 239 20.56 -2.32 14.23
C LEU A 239 21.84 -1.72 13.62
N GLY A 240 23.00 -2.32 13.88
CA GLY A 240 24.30 -1.89 13.33
C GLY A 240 25.10 -0.93 14.22
N PHE A 241 24.62 -0.56 15.41
CA PHE A 241 25.37 0.29 16.35
C PHE A 241 26.36 -0.55 17.21
N ASN A 242 27.58 -0.06 17.44
CA ASN A 242 28.57 -0.70 18.34
C ASN A 242 29.05 -2.13 17.96
N ALA A 243 29.01 -2.53 16.68
CA ALA A 243 29.31 -3.90 16.22
C ALA A 243 30.82 -4.25 16.05
N GLN A 244 31.75 -3.55 16.71
CA GLN A 244 33.19 -3.73 16.46
C GLN A 244 33.81 -4.86 17.32
N ASN A 245 34.48 -5.82 16.67
CA ASN A 245 35.37 -6.88 17.19
C ASN A 245 34.78 -8.05 18.02
N ASN A 246 34.52 -9.21 17.37
CA ASN A 246 34.56 -10.62 17.88
C ASN A 246 33.52 -11.05 18.96
N PRO A 247 33.15 -12.34 19.20
CA PRO A 247 32.77 -13.49 18.36
C PRO A 247 31.22 -13.73 18.30
N ARG A 248 30.74 -14.38 17.23
CA ARG A 248 29.32 -14.60 16.83
C ARG A 248 28.35 -15.22 17.86
N ALA A 249 28.81 -15.75 18.99
CA ALA A 249 27.96 -16.37 20.01
C ALA A 249 27.58 -15.40 21.15
N ALA A 250 28.53 -14.59 21.63
CA ALA A 250 28.33 -13.66 22.74
C ALA A 250 27.36 -12.51 22.40
N TYR A 251 27.34 -12.10 21.13
CA TYR A 251 26.40 -11.09 20.63
C TYR A 251 24.96 -11.59 20.60
N SER A 252 24.74 -12.89 20.38
CA SER A 252 23.40 -13.42 20.18
C SER A 252 22.60 -13.58 21.46
N VAL A 253 23.26 -13.69 22.62
CA VAL A 253 22.61 -13.84 23.93
C VAL A 253 22.36 -12.50 24.60
N THR A 254 23.21 -11.50 24.36
CA THR A 254 23.08 -10.17 24.96
C THR A 254 21.90 -9.37 24.38
N VAL A 255 21.46 -9.65 23.15
CA VAL A 255 20.27 -9.01 22.55
C VAL A 255 18.97 -9.36 23.30
N ASP A 256 18.87 -10.57 23.87
CA ASP A 256 17.71 -10.96 24.69
C ASP A 256 17.67 -10.15 25.99
N MET A 257 18.86 -9.85 26.54
CA MET A 257 18.98 -9.06 27.77
C MET A 257 18.52 -7.62 27.57
N TRP A 258 18.79 -7.02 26.41
CA TRP A 258 18.24 -5.71 26.04
C TRP A 258 16.72 -5.74 25.95
N ALA A 259 16.16 -6.73 25.26
CA ALA A 259 14.72 -6.87 25.10
C ALA A 259 14.00 -6.99 26.46
N ILE A 260 14.57 -7.74 27.42
CA ILE A 260 14.09 -7.80 28.81
C ILE A 260 14.07 -6.41 29.46
N GLY A 261 15.11 -5.60 29.27
CA GLY A 261 15.20 -4.24 29.81
C GLY A 261 14.12 -3.31 29.25
N VAL A 262 13.83 -3.40 27.94
CA VAL A 262 12.75 -2.65 27.29
C VAL A 262 11.38 -3.07 27.83
N ILE A 263 11.13 -4.39 27.95
CA ILE A 263 9.88 -4.94 28.48
C ILE A 263 9.66 -4.48 29.93
N ALA A 264 10.69 -4.52 30.78
CA ALA A 264 10.61 -4.09 32.18
C ALA A 264 10.18 -2.63 32.31
N LEU A 265 10.79 -1.73 31.52
CA LEU A 265 10.44 -0.31 31.57
C LEU A 265 9.03 -0.05 31.02
N GLU A 266 8.61 -0.77 29.98
CA GLU A 266 7.26 -0.60 29.42
C GLU A 266 6.17 -1.08 30.39
N LEU A 267 6.40 -2.15 31.15
CA LEU A 267 5.50 -2.62 32.20
C LEU A 267 5.35 -1.59 33.35
N LEU A 268 6.47 -0.99 33.78
CA LEU A 268 6.51 -0.01 34.88
C LEU A 268 5.97 1.37 34.49
N MET A 269 6.21 1.80 33.24
CA MET A 269 6.02 3.20 32.85
C MET A 269 4.93 3.39 31.80
N LYS A 270 4.40 2.31 31.21
CA LYS A 270 3.43 2.33 30.10
C LYS A 270 3.87 3.15 28.88
N ARG A 271 5.17 3.41 28.75
CA ARG A 271 5.80 4.08 27.62
C ARG A 271 6.98 3.27 27.12
N HIS A 272 7.21 3.32 25.83
CA HIS A 272 8.41 2.74 25.23
C HIS A 272 9.64 3.60 25.60
N PRO A 273 10.79 3.03 26.02
CA PRO A 273 12.01 3.78 26.37
C PRO A 273 12.53 4.66 25.23
N PHE A 274 12.41 4.16 24.00
CA PHE A 274 12.89 4.81 22.78
C PHE A 274 11.76 4.83 21.74
N PRO A 275 10.80 5.76 21.82
CA PRO A 275 9.65 5.80 20.91
C PRO A 275 10.06 6.11 19.46
N ASN A 276 11.25 6.70 19.27
CA ASN A 276 11.78 7.13 17.99
C ASN A 276 13.24 6.66 17.86
N VAL A 277 13.70 6.40 16.63
CA VAL A 277 15.12 6.04 16.36
C VAL A 277 16.09 7.08 16.90
N SER A 278 15.73 8.37 16.83
CA SER A 278 16.56 9.46 17.37
C SER A 278 16.80 9.36 18.88
N ASP A 279 15.85 8.81 19.63
CA ASP A 279 15.97 8.67 21.09
C ASP A 279 16.95 7.54 21.44
N LEU A 280 16.89 6.45 20.67
CA LEU A 280 17.85 5.34 20.75
C LEU A 280 19.26 5.80 20.35
N VAL A 281 19.39 6.50 19.22
CA VAL A 281 20.68 7.07 18.76
C VAL A 281 21.24 8.02 19.81
N GLY A 282 20.40 8.88 20.39
CA GLY A 282 20.81 9.79 21.45
C GLY A 282 21.35 9.05 22.68
N HIS A 283 20.73 7.94 23.06
CA HIS A 283 21.19 7.09 24.16
C HIS A 283 22.49 6.35 23.86
N VAL A 284 22.64 5.81 22.64
CA VAL A 284 23.86 5.15 22.18
C VAL A 284 25.07 6.09 22.21
N HIS A 285 24.88 7.36 21.81
CA HIS A 285 25.96 8.36 21.79
C HIS A 285 26.13 9.12 23.12
N GLY A 286 25.43 8.72 24.19
CA GLY A 286 25.53 9.36 25.51
C GLY A 286 24.91 10.77 25.59
N THR A 287 24.24 11.23 24.55
CA THR A 287 23.54 12.54 24.52
C THR A 287 22.18 12.50 25.22
N ARG A 288 21.68 11.31 25.56
CA ARG A 288 20.39 11.11 26.26
C ARG A 288 20.47 9.94 27.25
N THR A 289 19.88 10.13 28.43
CA THR A 289 19.77 9.07 29.44
C THR A 289 18.39 8.42 29.42
N VAL A 290 18.30 7.18 29.91
CA VAL A 290 17.01 6.50 30.12
C VAL A 290 16.21 7.29 31.17
N GLN A 291 15.01 7.72 30.79
CA GLN A 291 14.15 8.51 31.68
C GLN A 291 13.26 7.59 32.52
N TYR A 292 13.28 7.80 33.84
CA TYR A 292 12.45 7.07 34.81
C TYR A 292 11.26 7.90 35.32
N ASP A 293 11.08 9.14 34.85
CA ASP A 293 9.97 10.01 35.29
C ASP A 293 8.67 9.66 34.55
N GLY A 294 7.68 9.13 35.27
CA GLY A 294 6.40 8.66 34.71
C GLY A 294 5.29 9.71 34.66
N VAL A 295 4.35 9.53 33.72
CA VAL A 295 3.13 10.36 33.55
C VAL A 295 2.17 10.27 34.76
N LEU A 296 2.39 9.29 35.65
CA LEU A 296 1.52 8.96 36.79
C LEU A 296 2.25 8.97 38.16
N GLY A 297 3.44 9.55 38.26
CA GLY A 297 4.15 9.71 39.54
C GLY A 297 4.79 8.44 40.14
N VAL A 298 4.93 7.37 39.34
CA VAL A 298 5.64 6.15 39.76
C VAL A 298 7.16 6.39 39.69
N HIS A 299 7.85 6.21 40.82
CA HIS A 299 9.31 6.33 40.92
C HIS A 299 9.92 4.95 41.20
N PRO A 300 10.54 4.30 40.21
CA PRO A 300 11.17 2.99 40.40
C PRO A 300 12.26 3.05 41.48
N SER A 301 12.42 1.98 42.27
CA SER A 301 13.48 1.86 43.27
C SER A 301 14.87 1.97 42.64
N ASP A 302 15.89 2.37 43.43
CA ASP A 302 17.26 2.46 42.91
C ASP A 302 17.77 1.10 42.42
N LEU A 303 17.35 0.00 43.06
CA LEU A 303 17.63 -1.37 42.61
C LEU A 303 16.95 -1.68 41.26
N CYS A 304 15.76 -1.17 41.01
CA CYS A 304 15.09 -1.30 39.72
C CYS A 304 15.83 -0.53 38.62
N ARG A 305 16.22 0.71 38.90
CA ARG A 305 16.95 1.56 37.93
C ARG A 305 18.34 1.01 37.62
N ASP A 306 19.03 0.45 38.61
CA ASP A 306 20.32 -0.22 38.43
C ASP A 306 20.20 -1.44 37.51
N PHE A 307 19.20 -2.30 37.78
CA PHE A 307 18.94 -3.48 36.95
C PHE A 307 18.61 -3.12 35.49
N ILE A 308 17.64 -2.21 35.28
CA ILE A 308 17.21 -1.80 33.95
C ILE A 308 18.33 -1.05 33.22
N GLY A 309 19.05 -0.17 33.92
CA GLY A 309 20.19 0.55 33.37
C GLY A 309 21.30 -0.38 32.88
N GLY A 310 21.61 -1.43 33.65
CA GLY A 310 22.55 -2.47 33.23
C GLY A 310 22.11 -3.18 31.95
N LEU A 311 20.83 -3.57 31.84
CA LEU A 311 20.27 -4.22 30.65
C LEU A 311 20.21 -3.31 29.42
N LEU A 312 19.93 -2.02 29.60
CA LEU A 312 19.87 -1.03 28.53
C LEU A 312 21.23 -0.37 28.22
N THR A 313 22.34 -0.98 28.66
CA THR A 313 23.68 -0.50 28.29
C THR A 313 23.89 -0.64 26.76
N PRO A 314 24.28 0.45 26.04
CA PRO A 314 24.41 0.44 24.59
C PRO A 314 25.46 -0.53 24.03
N HIS A 315 26.52 -0.82 24.80
CA HIS A 315 27.58 -1.71 24.38
C HIS A 315 27.31 -3.16 24.87
N PRO A 316 27.18 -4.16 23.98
CA PRO A 316 26.74 -5.51 24.36
C PRO A 316 27.71 -6.20 25.34
N ALA A 317 29.02 -5.98 25.20
CA ALA A 317 30.03 -6.55 26.10
C ALA A 317 29.94 -6.04 27.55
N MET A 318 29.31 -4.88 27.76
CA MET A 318 29.13 -4.27 29.08
C MET A 318 27.77 -4.65 29.71
N ARG A 319 26.89 -5.32 28.94
CA ARG A 319 25.58 -5.76 29.40
C ARG A 319 25.73 -7.05 30.23
N PRO A 320 25.06 -7.17 31.40
CA PRO A 320 25.18 -8.38 32.21
C PRO A 320 24.57 -9.58 31.48
N ALA A 321 25.26 -10.72 31.52
CA ALA A 321 24.73 -11.99 31.04
C ALA A 321 23.54 -12.45 31.90
N ALA A 322 22.65 -13.29 31.34
CA ALA A 322 21.48 -13.81 32.06
C ALA A 322 21.82 -14.49 33.40
N SER A 323 22.96 -15.19 33.46
CA SER A 323 23.49 -15.87 34.66
C SER A 323 23.91 -14.90 35.78
N VAL A 324 24.24 -13.66 35.43
CA VAL A 324 24.56 -12.58 36.35
C VAL A 324 23.27 -11.83 36.71
N ALA A 325 22.46 -11.46 35.72
CA ALA A 325 21.22 -10.72 35.89
C ALA A 325 20.22 -11.44 36.82
N VAL A 326 20.11 -12.78 36.74
CA VAL A 326 19.21 -13.57 37.61
C VAL A 326 19.54 -13.47 39.10
N LYS A 327 20.78 -13.08 39.45
CA LYS A 327 21.25 -12.95 40.84
C LYS A 327 21.07 -11.53 41.39
N HIS A 328 20.59 -10.60 40.57
CA HIS A 328 20.46 -9.19 40.94
C HIS A 328 19.49 -8.99 42.13
N PRO A 329 19.80 -8.13 43.12
CA PRO A 329 18.95 -7.91 44.29
C PRO A 329 17.51 -7.52 43.97
N TRP A 330 17.27 -6.76 42.90
CA TRP A 330 15.91 -6.39 42.46
C TRP A 330 15.02 -7.60 42.09
N LEU A 331 15.62 -8.73 41.71
CA LEU A 331 14.90 -9.98 41.42
C LEU A 331 14.89 -10.94 42.63
N LYS A 332 15.56 -10.59 43.73
CA LYS A 332 15.47 -11.28 45.02
C LYS A 332 14.26 -10.72 45.78
N GLU A 333 13.58 -11.59 46.52
CA GLU A 333 12.23 -11.39 47.05
C GLU A 333 11.94 -10.00 47.66
N ILE A 334 10.94 -9.31 47.11
CA ILE A 334 10.08 -8.42 47.89
C ILE A 334 9.03 -9.35 48.53
N LYS A 335 9.05 -9.48 49.86
CA LYS A 335 7.94 -10.09 50.60
C LYS A 335 6.70 -9.23 50.33
N VAL A 336 5.77 -9.72 49.53
CA VAL A 336 4.46 -9.09 49.37
C VAL A 336 3.61 -9.62 50.51
N GLU A 337 3.24 -8.76 51.46
CA GLU A 337 2.16 -9.02 52.41
C GLU A 337 0.86 -9.17 51.61
N ILE A 338 0.24 -10.34 51.72
CA ILE A 338 -1.06 -10.63 51.13
C ILE A 338 -2.10 -10.03 52.07
N VAL A 339 -2.89 -9.08 51.58
CA VAL A 339 -4.14 -8.69 52.23
C VAL A 339 -5.16 -9.76 51.84
N ASP A 340 -5.61 -10.53 52.81
CA ASP A 340 -6.68 -11.50 52.66
C ASP A 340 -7.95 -10.79 52.19
N SER A 341 -8.43 -11.15 51.00
CA SER A 341 -9.85 -11.09 50.68
C SER A 341 -10.28 -12.54 50.46
N GLU A 342 -11.05 -13.04 51.42
CA GLU A 342 -11.63 -14.37 51.47
C GLU A 342 -12.48 -14.65 50.22
N ASP A 343 -12.60 -15.95 49.91
CA ASP A 343 -13.42 -16.59 48.87
C ASP A 343 -12.75 -16.84 47.50
N ASP A 344 -11.92 -17.89 47.43
CA ASP A 344 -12.17 -19.05 46.55
C ASP A 344 -11.10 -20.17 46.74
N GLU A 345 -11.59 -21.38 46.98
CA GLU A 345 -10.87 -22.61 47.35
C GLU A 345 -9.83 -23.13 46.31
N PRO A 346 -8.72 -23.79 46.75
CA PRO A 346 -7.61 -24.23 45.90
C PRO A 346 -7.74 -25.69 45.40
N LEU A 347 -7.30 -25.96 44.16
CA LEU A 347 -7.08 -27.33 43.65
C LEU A 347 -5.58 -27.59 43.39
N PHE A 348 -5.00 -28.28 44.37
CA PHE A 348 -3.84 -29.19 44.43
C PHE A 348 -2.63 -29.02 43.47
N VAL A 349 -1.47 -28.92 44.13
CA VAL A 349 -0.08 -29.07 43.66
C VAL A 349 0.33 -30.54 43.83
N GLU A 350 1.04 -31.11 42.85
CA GLU A 350 1.89 -32.30 43.05
C GLU A 350 3.37 -31.90 42.93
N ASP A 351 4.09 -32.09 44.04
CA ASP A 351 5.54 -31.94 44.22
C ASP A 351 6.31 -33.12 43.60
N TYR A 352 7.51 -32.85 43.05
CA TYR A 352 8.64 -33.80 42.93
C TYR A 352 9.96 -32.98 42.84
N PRO A 353 11.12 -33.55 43.20
CA PRO A 353 11.96 -33.06 44.28
C PRO A 353 13.30 -32.52 43.75
N GLN A 354 13.97 -31.74 44.59
CA GLN A 354 15.36 -31.36 44.42
C GLN A 354 16.25 -32.53 44.82
N ASP A 355 17.23 -32.88 43.99
CA ASP A 355 18.45 -33.52 44.45
C ASP A 355 19.65 -33.03 43.64
N GLU A 356 20.71 -32.79 44.41
CA GLU A 356 21.97 -32.17 44.05
C GLU A 356 22.99 -33.18 43.52
N ASP A 357 24.02 -32.59 42.93
CA ASP A 357 25.43 -33.01 43.00
C ASP A 357 26.03 -33.90 41.89
N MET A 358 27.23 -33.48 41.47
CA MET A 358 28.39 -34.26 40.99
C MET A 358 29.31 -33.41 40.10
N THR A 359 30.11 -32.60 40.81
CA THR A 359 31.55 -32.34 40.67
C THR A 359 32.36 -32.84 39.44
N MET A 360 33.19 -31.89 38.96
CA MET A 360 34.58 -31.96 38.48
C MET A 360 35.07 -33.12 37.57
N ARG A 361 35.84 -32.77 36.52
CA ARG A 361 37.33 -32.83 36.54
C ARG A 361 38.01 -32.39 35.24
N HIS A 362 39.11 -31.65 35.45
CA HIS A 362 40.16 -31.23 34.53
C HIS A 362 40.98 -32.38 33.91
N ARG A 363 41.54 -32.14 32.72
CA ARG A 363 42.95 -32.38 32.28
C ARG A 363 43.02 -32.17 30.75
N ASP A 364 43.71 -31.17 30.21
CA ASP A 364 45.15 -30.90 30.13
C ASP A 364 45.71 -31.22 28.73
N ALA A 365 46.59 -30.32 28.31
CA ALA A 365 47.13 -30.10 26.97
C ALA A 365 48.09 -31.18 26.47
N VAL A 366 48.18 -31.33 25.12
CA VAL A 366 49.42 -31.64 24.40
C VAL A 366 49.35 -31.06 22.97
N THR A 367 50.22 -30.09 22.66
CA THR A 367 50.74 -29.76 21.31
C THR A 367 51.91 -30.72 20.97
N PRO A 368 52.27 -31.05 19.70
CA PRO A 368 53.04 -30.12 18.85
C PRO A 368 53.04 -30.31 17.30
N ALA A 369 53.46 -29.23 16.60
CA ALA A 369 54.39 -29.13 15.46
C ALA A 369 54.20 -29.89 14.10
N SER A 370 53.93 -29.08 13.06
CA SER A 370 54.63 -28.88 11.75
C SER A 370 55.09 -30.02 10.80
N LEU A 371 54.97 -29.70 9.49
CA LEU A 371 55.68 -30.15 8.25
C LEU A 371 54.90 -31.14 7.33
N PRO A 372 55.24 -31.27 6.01
CA PRO A 372 55.47 -30.25 4.97
C PRO A 372 54.84 -30.62 3.59
N SER A 373 55.24 -29.85 2.56
CA SER A 373 54.96 -29.88 1.12
C SER A 373 55.23 -31.18 0.33
N LEU A 374 54.75 -31.15 -0.93
CA LEU A 374 55.10 -31.91 -2.16
C LEU A 374 54.11 -33.03 -2.54
N ALA A 375 53.26 -32.80 -3.55
CA ALA A 375 53.53 -32.91 -4.98
C ALA A 375 53.68 -34.37 -5.46
N TRP A 376 52.76 -34.79 -6.34
CA TRP A 376 52.88 -36.02 -7.12
C TRP A 376 53.01 -35.67 -8.61
N SER A 377 54.21 -35.90 -9.13
CA SER A 377 54.56 -36.09 -10.53
C SER A 377 54.52 -37.60 -10.83
N ASN A 378 54.12 -38.17 -11.98
CA ASN A 378 54.72 -38.07 -13.32
C ASN A 378 53.94 -39.00 -14.29
N LEU A 379 53.88 -38.64 -15.58
CA LEU A 379 54.31 -39.39 -16.79
C LEU A 379 53.55 -38.80 -18.00
N ARG A 380 54.12 -37.86 -18.76
CA ARG A 380 55.13 -37.96 -19.86
C ARG A 380 54.69 -38.79 -21.07
N LEU A 381 54.58 -38.09 -22.20
CA LEU A 381 55.01 -38.58 -23.52
C LEU A 381 56.10 -37.63 -24.05
N THR A 382 57.25 -38.24 -24.34
CA THR A 382 58.45 -37.74 -25.02
C THR A 382 58.19 -37.70 -26.55
N ALA A 383 58.93 -37.03 -27.44
CA ALA A 383 60.38 -36.84 -27.54
C ALA A 383 60.72 -35.80 -28.64
N GLY A 384 61.95 -35.26 -28.63
CA GLY A 384 62.63 -34.78 -29.85
C GLY A 384 63.25 -33.38 -29.79
N ALA A 385 64.51 -33.29 -29.35
CA ALA A 385 65.45 -32.16 -29.54
C ALA A 385 66.02 -32.16 -31.00
N PRO A 386 66.88 -31.23 -31.49
CA PRO A 386 67.72 -30.24 -30.77
C PRO A 386 67.88 -28.84 -31.43
N ALA A 387 68.77 -28.06 -30.82
CA ALA A 387 69.14 -26.67 -31.03
C ALA A 387 69.70 -26.27 -32.41
N SER A 388 69.52 -25.00 -32.81
CA SER A 388 70.59 -24.02 -33.10
C SER A 388 70.06 -22.71 -33.72
N ASP A 389 70.65 -21.61 -33.25
CA ASP A 389 71.04 -20.36 -33.93
C ASP A 389 70.06 -19.36 -34.57
N ALA A 390 70.29 -18.13 -34.12
CA ALA A 390 70.40 -16.88 -34.88
C ALA A 390 69.14 -16.21 -35.46
N GLY A 391 68.74 -15.13 -34.79
CA GLY A 391 68.60 -13.83 -35.44
C GLY A 391 67.20 -13.39 -35.86
N THR A 392 66.84 -12.17 -35.44
CA THR A 392 65.71 -11.34 -35.93
C THR A 392 64.34 -11.81 -35.42
N LEU A 393 63.53 -11.06 -34.68
CA LEU A 393 63.15 -9.66 -34.83
C LEU A 393 62.96 -8.99 -33.47
N MET A 394 63.62 -7.84 -33.32
CA MET A 394 63.02 -6.73 -32.59
C MET A 394 61.86 -6.14 -33.38
N SER A 395 60.87 -5.65 -32.63
CA SER A 395 59.78 -4.74 -33.04
C SER A 395 58.63 -5.35 -33.87
N THR A 396 57.44 -5.31 -33.28
CA THR A 396 56.23 -4.67 -33.85
C THR A 396 55.14 -4.63 -32.77
N GLN A 397 55.33 -3.76 -31.77
CA GLN A 397 54.18 -3.05 -31.20
C GLN A 397 53.82 -1.95 -32.18
N ALA A 398 53.08 -2.28 -33.24
CA ALA A 398 52.37 -1.28 -34.02
C ALA A 398 51.14 -0.89 -33.20
N GLY A 399 51.26 0.18 -32.40
CA GLY A 399 50.15 0.79 -31.70
C GLY A 399 49.10 1.25 -32.72
N LEU A 400 47.88 0.71 -32.61
CA LEU A 400 46.72 1.30 -33.25
C LEU A 400 46.47 2.66 -32.59
N GLN A 401 46.99 3.74 -33.19
CA GLN A 401 46.66 5.09 -32.75
C GLN A 401 45.16 5.34 -32.95
N LEU A 402 44.40 5.22 -31.86
CA LEU A 402 42.96 5.51 -31.85
C LEU A 402 42.74 7.02 -32.02
N ASP A 403 42.04 7.42 -33.09
CA ASP A 403 41.77 8.83 -33.43
C ASP A 403 40.98 9.55 -32.33
N ARG A 404 41.61 10.55 -31.70
CA ARG A 404 41.06 11.30 -30.55
C ARG A 404 40.18 12.49 -30.94
N SER A 405 40.05 12.78 -32.23
CA SER A 405 39.17 13.83 -32.73
C SER A 405 37.70 13.47 -32.45
N GLY A 406 36.91 14.45 -32.03
CA GLY A 406 35.48 14.26 -31.70
C GLY A 406 35.17 13.78 -30.27
N LEU A 407 36.14 13.33 -29.49
CA LEU A 407 35.94 12.99 -28.07
C LEU A 407 35.71 14.24 -27.19
N LEU A 408 34.99 14.06 -26.08
CA LEU A 408 34.87 15.10 -25.04
C LEU A 408 36.27 15.49 -24.50
N PRO A 409 36.50 16.75 -24.10
CA PRO A 409 37.77 17.16 -23.51
C PRO A 409 38.19 16.28 -22.30
N SER A 410 37.22 15.82 -21.49
CA SER A 410 37.48 14.90 -20.37
C SER A 410 37.97 13.52 -20.81
N PHE A 411 37.61 13.06 -22.02
CA PHE A 411 38.06 11.78 -22.56
C PHE A 411 39.38 11.87 -23.34
N GLN A 412 39.71 13.05 -23.88
CA GLN A 412 40.96 13.27 -24.63
C GLN A 412 42.22 13.12 -23.74
N ALA A 413 42.08 13.35 -22.44
CA ALA A 413 43.14 13.15 -21.44
C ALA A 413 43.42 11.67 -21.13
N LEU A 414 42.56 10.74 -21.55
CA LEU A 414 42.75 9.31 -21.31
C LEU A 414 43.82 8.74 -22.25
N SER A 415 44.69 7.90 -21.71
CA SER A 415 45.66 7.13 -22.49
C SER A 415 44.98 5.88 -23.05
N LEU A 416 44.24 6.05 -24.17
CA LEU A 416 43.23 5.10 -24.62
C LEU A 416 43.72 3.64 -24.79
N GLU A 417 44.99 3.45 -25.18
CA GLU A 417 45.60 2.14 -25.43
C GLU A 417 46.06 1.41 -24.16
N THR A 418 46.44 2.16 -23.12
CA THR A 418 46.95 1.60 -21.85
C THR A 418 45.89 1.57 -20.74
N THR A 419 44.75 2.23 -20.96
CA THR A 419 43.61 2.25 -20.05
C THR A 419 42.76 0.99 -20.23
N ARG A 420 42.29 0.41 -19.12
CA ARG A 420 41.40 -0.75 -19.12
C ARG A 420 39.96 -0.30 -18.91
N TYR A 421 39.03 -0.89 -19.65
CA TYR A 421 37.63 -0.45 -19.67
C TYR A 421 36.71 -1.56 -19.21
N PHE A 422 35.78 -1.23 -18.32
CA PHE A 422 34.81 -2.18 -17.78
C PHE A 422 33.39 -1.64 -17.88
N ILE A 423 32.42 -2.55 -18.03
CA ILE A 423 30.99 -2.21 -17.94
C ILE A 423 30.47 -2.66 -16.58
N LEU A 424 29.91 -1.72 -15.83
CA LEU A 424 29.31 -1.95 -14.53
C LEU A 424 27.80 -1.77 -14.60
N ARG A 425 27.06 -2.78 -14.15
CA ARG A 425 25.59 -2.83 -14.26
C ARG A 425 24.96 -2.92 -12.89
N SER A 426 24.03 -2.00 -12.61
CA SER A 426 23.19 -2.05 -11.41
C SER A 426 21.73 -2.32 -11.79
N ASP A 427 20.98 -3.01 -10.93
CA ASP A 427 19.55 -3.26 -11.05
C ASP A 427 18.70 -2.08 -10.56
N ASN A 428 19.32 -1.12 -9.87
CA ASN A 428 18.68 0.02 -9.25
C ASN A 428 19.33 1.35 -9.69
N GLN A 429 18.51 2.33 -10.08
CA GLN A 429 18.98 3.66 -10.46
C GLN A 429 19.61 4.41 -9.28
N THR A 430 19.18 4.12 -8.05
CA THR A 430 19.68 4.74 -6.82
C THR A 430 21.18 4.50 -6.62
N ASP A 431 21.73 3.37 -7.06
CA ASP A 431 23.16 3.05 -6.90
C ASP A 431 24.05 4.02 -7.69
N VAL A 432 23.65 4.34 -8.92
CA VAL A 432 24.37 5.31 -9.75
C VAL A 432 24.29 6.70 -9.14
N GLU A 433 23.12 7.09 -8.62
CA GLU A 433 22.92 8.38 -7.94
C GLU A 433 23.77 8.50 -6.67
N THR A 434 23.87 7.43 -5.88
CA THR A 434 24.75 7.35 -4.72
C THR A 434 26.22 7.52 -5.10
N SER A 435 26.68 6.87 -6.17
CA SER A 435 28.06 7.03 -6.64
C SER A 435 28.37 8.42 -7.17
N ILE A 436 27.41 9.06 -7.83
CA ILE A 436 27.55 10.46 -8.25
C ILE A 436 27.65 11.38 -7.02
N ALA A 437 26.86 11.12 -5.99
CA ALA A 437 26.84 11.94 -4.78
C ALA A 437 28.11 11.81 -3.94
N HIS A 438 28.70 10.60 -3.89
CA HIS A 438 29.79 10.30 -2.97
C HIS A 438 31.16 10.03 -3.64
N GLY A 439 31.22 9.93 -4.98
CA GLY A 439 32.48 9.74 -5.72
C GLY A 439 33.14 8.38 -5.48
N ILE A 440 32.32 7.37 -5.22
CA ILE A 440 32.76 6.03 -4.77
C ILE A 440 31.92 4.96 -5.44
N TRP A 441 32.50 3.77 -5.60
CA TRP A 441 31.79 2.62 -6.12
C TRP A 441 32.26 1.35 -5.40
N THR A 442 31.35 0.39 -5.28
CA THR A 442 31.62 -0.96 -4.79
C THR A 442 30.78 -1.95 -5.61
N SER A 443 31.20 -3.21 -5.67
CA SER A 443 30.54 -4.27 -6.43
C SER A 443 30.82 -5.62 -5.78
N SER A 444 30.31 -6.70 -6.38
CA SER A 444 30.59 -8.04 -5.86
C SER A 444 32.11 -8.31 -5.77
N PRO A 445 32.60 -9.08 -4.79
CA PRO A 445 34.03 -9.35 -4.61
C PRO A 445 34.66 -10.03 -5.83
N ARG A 446 33.86 -10.79 -6.60
CA ARG A 446 34.28 -11.38 -7.86
C ARG A 446 34.59 -10.31 -8.90
N VAL A 447 33.71 -9.32 -9.06
CA VAL A 447 33.89 -8.19 -9.98
C VAL A 447 35.04 -7.29 -9.51
N ASN A 448 35.09 -6.96 -8.22
CA ASN A 448 36.16 -6.15 -7.65
C ASN A 448 37.55 -6.78 -7.78
N LYS A 449 37.69 -8.11 -7.66
CA LYS A 449 38.95 -8.82 -7.95
C LYS A 449 39.37 -8.72 -9.42
N ILE A 450 38.41 -8.68 -10.34
CA ILE A 450 38.68 -8.51 -11.77
C ILE A 450 39.15 -7.07 -12.04
N ILE A 451 38.46 -6.08 -11.46
CA ILE A 451 38.81 -4.65 -11.55
C ILE A 451 40.20 -4.39 -10.96
N GLU A 452 40.51 -4.92 -9.77
CA GLU A 452 41.82 -4.77 -9.13
C GLU A 452 42.95 -5.35 -9.99
N LYS A 453 42.75 -6.52 -10.59
CA LYS A 453 43.71 -7.08 -11.56
C LYS A 453 43.88 -6.17 -12.78
N GLY A 454 42.81 -5.57 -13.28
CA GLY A 454 42.84 -4.58 -14.36
C GLY A 454 43.60 -3.31 -13.97
N HIS A 455 43.39 -2.83 -12.75
CA HIS A 455 44.07 -1.67 -12.16
C HIS A 455 45.58 -1.91 -12.04
N THR A 456 46.01 -3.05 -11.50
CA THR A 456 47.43 -3.39 -11.36
C THR A 456 48.13 -3.54 -12.72
N ARG A 457 47.47 -4.16 -13.72
CA ARG A 457 48.04 -4.35 -15.07
C ARG A 457 48.18 -3.06 -15.88
N SER A 458 47.34 -2.07 -15.60
CA SER A 458 47.31 -0.78 -16.32
C SER A 458 48.10 0.33 -15.61
N GLY A 459 48.70 0.04 -14.44
CA GLY A 459 49.34 1.05 -13.61
C GLY A 459 48.35 2.06 -13.04
N GLY A 460 47.13 1.63 -12.75
CA GLY A 460 46.07 2.44 -12.14
C GLY A 460 45.09 3.12 -13.12
N LYS A 461 45.18 2.81 -14.42
CA LYS A 461 44.37 3.47 -15.45
C LYS A 461 43.15 2.62 -15.80
N VAL A 462 42.04 2.84 -15.09
CA VAL A 462 40.78 2.10 -15.27
C VAL A 462 39.60 3.04 -15.46
N VAL A 463 38.75 2.77 -16.45
CA VAL A 463 37.54 3.54 -16.77
C VAL A 463 36.32 2.61 -16.82
N PHE A 464 35.19 3.11 -16.33
CA PHE A 464 33.93 2.37 -16.21
C PHE A 464 32.81 3.01 -17.03
N PHE A 465 31.99 2.17 -17.65
CA PHE A 465 30.70 2.55 -18.24
C PHE A 465 29.57 2.00 -17.38
N PHE A 466 28.76 2.88 -16.79
CA PHE A 466 27.66 2.50 -15.89
C PHE A 466 26.35 2.34 -16.64
N SER A 467 25.60 1.29 -16.34
CA SER A 467 24.28 1.01 -16.92
C SER A 467 23.29 0.48 -15.87
N VAL A 468 22.01 0.89 -15.98
CA VAL A 468 20.94 0.35 -15.12
C VAL A 468 20.12 -0.69 -15.89
N ILE A 469 20.07 -1.93 -15.40
CA ILE A 469 19.54 -3.12 -16.09
C ILE A 469 18.09 -2.94 -16.54
N LYS A 470 17.22 -2.43 -15.65
CA LYS A 470 15.78 -2.20 -15.96
C LYS A 470 15.55 -1.07 -16.98
N SER A 471 16.47 -0.12 -17.06
CA SER A 471 16.32 1.08 -17.91
C SER A 471 16.77 0.86 -19.36
N GLN A 472 17.55 -0.19 -19.63
CA GLN A 472 18.20 -0.44 -20.93
C GLN A 472 19.00 0.78 -21.45
N ARG A 473 19.71 1.51 -20.58
CA ARG A 473 20.50 2.71 -20.94
C ARG A 473 21.89 2.71 -20.28
N PHE A 474 22.83 3.46 -20.85
CA PHE A 474 24.08 3.83 -20.16
C PHE A 474 23.89 5.19 -19.47
N CYS A 475 24.29 5.26 -18.20
CA CYS A 475 24.02 6.38 -17.30
C CYS A 475 25.21 7.36 -17.20
N GLY A 476 26.44 6.89 -17.46
CA GLY A 476 27.63 7.74 -17.43
C GLY A 476 28.95 6.97 -17.51
N VAL A 477 30.05 7.72 -17.50
CA VAL A 477 31.43 7.24 -17.55
C VAL A 477 32.23 7.82 -16.39
N ALA A 478 32.95 6.98 -15.66
CA ALA A 478 33.83 7.41 -14.58
C ALA A 478 35.20 6.73 -14.64
N GLN A 479 36.22 7.37 -14.08
CA GLN A 479 37.58 6.84 -13.96
C GLN A 479 37.87 6.45 -12.51
N MET A 480 38.55 5.32 -12.30
CA MET A 480 39.05 4.91 -10.99
C MET A 480 40.16 5.85 -10.52
N THR A 481 40.03 6.41 -9.31
CA THR A 481 41.00 7.37 -8.74
C THR A 481 41.78 6.85 -7.53
N SER A 482 41.36 5.73 -6.95
CA SER A 482 42.10 5.07 -5.87
C SER A 482 42.27 3.57 -6.14
N PRO A 483 43.29 2.93 -5.55
CA PRO A 483 43.33 1.48 -5.47
C PRO A 483 42.10 0.92 -4.73
N MET A 484 41.85 -0.38 -4.93
CA MET A 484 40.76 -1.10 -4.28
C MET A 484 41.04 -1.23 -2.77
N ASP A 485 40.13 -0.73 -1.95
CA ASP A 485 40.19 -0.81 -0.49
C ASP A 485 39.29 -1.94 0.01
N TRP A 486 39.87 -3.13 0.18
CA TRP A 486 39.20 -4.33 0.65
C TRP A 486 38.79 -4.32 2.13
N ASN A 487 39.25 -3.31 2.88
CA ASN A 487 39.01 -3.19 4.31
C ASN A 487 37.74 -2.39 4.61
N HIS A 488 37.22 -1.66 3.63
CA HIS A 488 36.02 -0.85 3.78
C HIS A 488 35.02 -1.18 2.67
N THR A 489 33.79 -1.49 3.07
CA THR A 489 32.63 -1.45 2.18
C THR A 489 31.92 -0.14 2.45
N ASP A 490 31.45 0.54 1.41
CA ASP A 490 30.84 1.84 1.61
C ASP A 490 29.40 1.73 2.13
N GLU A 491 29.08 2.54 3.14
CA GLU A 491 27.84 2.52 3.91
C GLU A 491 26.58 2.76 3.05
N HIS A 492 26.76 3.36 1.86
CA HIS A 492 25.66 3.68 0.98
C HIS A 492 25.20 2.52 0.07
N TRP A 493 25.96 1.42 -0.04
CA TRP A 493 25.52 0.19 -0.74
C TRP A 493 25.37 -0.94 0.27
N LEU A 494 24.12 -1.24 0.59
CA LEU A 494 23.71 -2.07 1.73
C LEU A 494 23.69 -3.58 1.41
N GLU A 495 24.39 -4.04 0.37
CA GLU A 495 24.57 -5.48 0.12
C GLU A 495 25.80 -6.01 0.88
N ASP A 496 25.57 -6.81 1.92
CA ASP A 496 26.60 -7.43 2.78
C ASP A 496 27.61 -8.34 2.05
N SER A 497 27.42 -8.57 0.74
CA SER A 497 28.36 -9.35 -0.07
C SER A 497 29.41 -8.48 -0.76
N TRP A 498 29.22 -7.17 -0.89
CA TRP A 498 30.13 -6.29 -1.63
C TRP A 498 31.31 -5.93 -0.74
N ARG A 499 32.52 -6.24 -1.19
CA ARG A 499 33.75 -6.01 -0.43
C ARG A 499 34.78 -5.44 -1.37
N GLY A 500 35.49 -4.41 -0.91
CA GLY A 500 36.31 -3.57 -1.79
C GLY A 500 35.53 -2.34 -2.24
N ARG A 501 35.91 -1.18 -1.74
CA ARG A 501 35.47 0.10 -2.31
C ARG A 501 36.60 0.78 -3.05
N PHE A 502 36.28 1.58 -4.04
CA PHE A 502 37.23 2.46 -4.69
C PHE A 502 36.56 3.79 -5.02
N THR A 503 37.36 4.84 -5.10
CA THR A 503 36.90 6.16 -5.51
C THR A 503 36.86 6.24 -7.03
N VAL A 504 35.88 6.96 -7.54
CA VAL A 504 35.72 7.26 -8.95
C VAL A 504 35.53 8.75 -9.17
N ASP A 505 36.11 9.27 -10.24
CA ASP A 505 35.84 10.60 -10.74
C ASP A 505 35.01 10.52 -12.02
N TRP A 506 33.86 11.19 -12.04
CA TRP A 506 32.88 11.10 -13.12
C TRP A 506 33.29 11.99 -14.29
N LEU A 507 33.70 11.35 -15.39
CA LEU A 507 34.16 12.02 -16.60
C LEU A 507 33.00 12.53 -17.48
N CYS A 508 31.83 11.89 -17.41
CA CYS A 508 30.60 12.28 -18.11
C CYS A 508 29.34 11.62 -17.50
N LEU A 509 28.28 12.40 -17.29
CA LEU A 509 26.98 11.93 -16.75
C LEU A 509 25.83 12.01 -17.77
N THR A 510 26.17 12.01 -19.06
CA THR A 510 25.17 12.13 -20.12
C THR A 510 24.59 10.76 -20.43
N GLU A 511 23.26 10.62 -20.36
CA GLU A 511 22.59 9.37 -20.73
C GLU A 511 22.73 9.07 -22.23
N LEU A 512 23.11 7.84 -22.54
CA LEU A 512 23.20 7.34 -23.91
C LEU A 512 22.05 6.38 -24.21
N SER A 513 21.25 6.74 -25.21
CA SER A 513 20.13 5.92 -25.67
C SER A 513 20.60 4.59 -26.25
N PHE A 514 19.88 3.51 -25.89
CA PHE A 514 20.09 2.13 -26.35
C PHE A 514 20.30 2.01 -27.87
N SER A 515 19.51 2.75 -28.66
CA SER A 515 19.53 2.66 -30.12
C SER A 515 20.85 3.08 -30.76
N LYS A 516 21.64 3.95 -30.09
CA LYS A 516 22.92 4.45 -30.60
C LYS A 516 24.09 3.48 -30.38
N VAL A 517 23.99 2.54 -29.42
CA VAL A 517 25.11 1.69 -28.97
C VAL A 517 24.82 0.20 -28.99
N LYS A 518 23.64 -0.23 -29.46
CA LYS A 518 23.20 -1.63 -29.49
C LYS A 518 24.11 -2.59 -30.28
N ASP A 519 24.83 -2.06 -31.27
CA ASP A 519 25.65 -2.87 -32.19
C ASP A 519 27.13 -2.99 -31.76
N VAL A 520 27.54 -2.27 -30.70
CA VAL A 520 28.95 -2.26 -30.25
C VAL A 520 29.33 -3.61 -29.61
N PRO A 521 30.34 -4.33 -30.15
CA PRO A 521 30.80 -5.59 -29.58
C PRO A 521 31.65 -5.38 -28.32
N VAL A 522 31.69 -6.36 -27.41
CA VAL A 522 32.60 -6.36 -26.24
C VAL A 522 34.08 -6.44 -26.69
N SER A 523 34.35 -7.17 -27.76
CA SER A 523 35.66 -7.26 -28.41
C SER A 523 35.48 -7.54 -29.90
N GLN A 524 36.32 -6.93 -30.74
CA GLN A 524 36.30 -7.18 -32.19
C GLN A 524 36.64 -8.63 -32.57
N ARG A 525 37.27 -9.39 -31.66
CA ARG A 525 37.61 -10.81 -31.87
C ARG A 525 36.46 -11.77 -31.48
N THR A 526 35.42 -11.27 -30.81
CA THR A 526 34.22 -12.04 -30.40
C THR A 526 32.93 -11.26 -30.72
N PRO A 527 32.59 -11.11 -32.01
CA PRO A 527 31.54 -10.21 -32.49
C PRO A 527 30.10 -10.58 -32.07
N GLY A 528 29.89 -11.75 -31.48
CA GLY A 528 28.58 -12.21 -31.00
C GLY A 528 28.15 -11.65 -29.63
N PHE A 529 29.07 -11.06 -28.86
CA PHE A 529 28.77 -10.57 -27.51
C PHE A 529 28.77 -9.03 -27.50
N ARG A 530 27.62 -8.41 -27.19
CA ARG A 530 27.41 -6.95 -27.27
C ARG A 530 27.61 -6.28 -25.92
N ALA A 531 28.16 -5.06 -25.93
CA ALA A 531 28.41 -4.27 -24.73
C ALA A 531 27.14 -4.04 -23.89
N ILE A 532 25.98 -3.92 -24.53
CA ILE A 532 24.67 -3.74 -23.87
C ILE A 532 24.11 -5.02 -23.21
N ALA A 533 24.62 -6.19 -23.58
CA ALA A 533 24.11 -7.49 -23.16
C ALA A 533 25.14 -8.28 -22.33
N CYS A 534 26.25 -7.66 -21.94
CA CYS A 534 27.28 -8.31 -21.14
C CYS A 534 26.89 -8.37 -19.66
N TYR A 535 27.56 -9.27 -18.93
CA TYR A 535 27.44 -9.40 -17.48
C TYR A 535 28.14 -8.23 -16.77
N ASP A 536 27.77 -8.01 -15.51
CA ASP A 536 28.44 -7.02 -14.66
C ASP A 536 29.94 -7.32 -14.48
N GLY A 537 30.77 -6.28 -14.51
CA GLY A 537 32.23 -6.40 -14.41
C GLY A 537 32.95 -6.91 -15.67
N THR A 538 32.30 -6.87 -16.84
CA THR A 538 32.92 -7.34 -18.09
C THR A 538 33.96 -6.33 -18.62
N GLU A 539 35.19 -6.78 -18.91
CA GLU A 539 36.22 -5.98 -19.59
C GLU A 539 35.92 -5.88 -21.10
N ILE A 540 36.02 -4.67 -21.67
CA ILE A 540 35.84 -4.42 -23.11
C ILE A 540 37.16 -4.00 -23.78
N SER A 541 37.33 -4.28 -25.07
CA SER A 541 38.56 -3.92 -25.79
C SER A 541 38.68 -2.39 -26.00
N PRO A 542 39.90 -1.83 -26.08
CA PRO A 542 40.10 -0.39 -26.30
C PRO A 542 39.36 0.17 -27.51
N ASP A 543 39.27 -0.58 -28.63
CA ASP A 543 38.52 -0.16 -29.82
C ASP A 543 37.01 -0.02 -29.56
N SER A 544 36.43 -0.96 -28.81
CA SER A 544 35.01 -0.95 -28.45
C SER A 544 34.70 0.15 -27.44
N ALA A 545 35.61 0.38 -26.48
CA ALA A 545 35.51 1.50 -25.56
C ALA A 545 35.58 2.84 -26.29
N HIS A 546 36.46 2.97 -27.29
CA HIS A 546 36.56 4.17 -28.12
C HIS A 546 35.27 4.49 -28.88
N GLN A 547 34.60 3.47 -29.43
CA GLN A 547 33.28 3.62 -30.07
C GLN A 547 32.21 4.09 -29.08
N LEU A 548 32.20 3.56 -27.85
CA LEU A 548 31.30 4.01 -26.80
C LEU A 548 31.59 5.47 -26.41
N LEU A 549 32.86 5.84 -26.16
CA LEU A 549 33.25 7.20 -25.78
C LEU A 549 32.88 8.25 -26.85
N ARG A 550 33.02 7.91 -28.13
CA ARG A 550 32.59 8.79 -29.25
C ARG A 550 31.09 9.01 -29.30
N SER A 551 30.31 8.09 -28.75
CA SER A 551 28.84 8.21 -28.74
C SER A 551 28.35 9.22 -27.69
N PHE A 552 29.17 9.56 -26.69
CA PHE A 552 28.88 10.60 -25.70
C PHE A 552 29.24 11.98 -26.29
N GLU A 553 28.30 12.62 -26.99
CA GLU A 553 28.46 13.95 -27.61
C GLU A 553 28.62 15.08 -26.57
N ARG A 554 29.26 16.21 -26.94
CA ARG A 554 29.54 17.39 -26.08
C ARG A 554 28.27 18.02 -25.47
N PRO A 555 28.09 18.03 -24.14
CA PRO A 555 27.13 18.93 -23.51
C PRO A 555 27.71 20.35 -23.43
N ILE A 556 26.98 21.29 -24.02
CA ILE A 556 27.20 22.74 -23.86
C ILE A 556 27.11 23.09 -22.36
N ARG A 557 28.09 23.82 -21.83
CA ARG A 557 28.16 24.24 -20.41
C ARG A 557 26.95 25.12 -20.01
N PHE A 558 26.59 25.03 -18.72
CA PHE A 558 25.69 25.85 -17.86
C PHE A 558 24.38 25.17 -17.42
N SER A 559 24.36 24.55 -16.23
CA SER A 559 23.09 24.26 -15.50
C SER A 559 23.31 23.85 -14.04
N PHE A 560 23.42 24.82 -13.12
CA PHE A 560 22.93 24.64 -11.74
C PHE A 560 21.69 25.51 -11.46
N VAL A 561 21.35 26.40 -12.39
CA VAL A 561 20.20 27.31 -12.34
C VAL A 561 18.94 26.72 -13.00
N PHE A 562 19.08 25.68 -13.82
CA PHE A 562 18.00 25.18 -14.68
C PHE A 562 17.16 24.04 -14.10
N LYS A 563 17.52 23.46 -12.94
CA LYS A 563 16.77 22.32 -12.36
C LYS A 563 15.39 22.73 -11.82
N VAL A 564 15.21 24.00 -11.43
CA VAL A 564 13.89 24.56 -11.08
C VAL A 564 13.08 24.91 -12.33
N THR A 565 13.73 25.19 -13.47
CA THR A 565 13.04 25.50 -14.73
C THR A 565 12.63 24.25 -15.51
N PHE A 566 13.40 23.17 -15.47
CA PHE A 566 13.10 21.96 -16.25
C PHE A 566 12.08 21.01 -15.59
N GLN A 567 11.84 21.11 -14.28
CA GLN A 567 10.64 20.50 -13.66
C GLN A 567 9.33 21.21 -14.07
N LEU A 568 9.41 22.42 -14.61
CA LEU A 568 8.32 23.12 -15.29
C LEU A 568 8.33 22.91 -16.82
N GLY A 569 9.37 22.28 -17.37
CA GLY A 569 9.52 21.93 -18.78
C GLY A 569 9.16 20.47 -19.10
N SER A 570 9.18 19.56 -18.13
CA SER A 570 8.74 18.17 -18.29
C SER A 570 7.21 18.01 -18.41
N THR A 571 6.45 19.10 -18.26
CA THR A 571 5.05 19.18 -18.69
C THR A 571 4.88 19.54 -20.18
N LEU A 572 5.97 19.81 -20.91
CA LEU A 572 6.00 20.10 -22.35
C LEU A 572 6.87 19.07 -23.07
N SER A 573 6.38 17.83 -23.16
CA SER A 573 7.00 16.79 -24.00
C SER A 573 5.97 15.74 -24.39
N SER A 574 5.16 16.08 -25.39
CA SER A 574 4.75 15.16 -26.46
C SER A 574 4.06 15.96 -27.57
N SER A 575 4.56 15.77 -28.80
CA SER A 575 4.13 16.27 -30.12
C SER A 575 4.02 17.79 -30.34
N GLU A 576 4.92 18.25 -31.22
CA GLU A 576 5.10 19.54 -31.93
C GLU A 576 4.80 20.85 -31.18
N PRO A 577 5.77 21.79 -31.11
CA PRO A 577 5.48 23.13 -30.61
C PRO A 577 4.56 23.84 -31.61
N SER A 578 3.41 24.32 -31.14
CA SER A 578 2.64 25.31 -31.89
C SER A 578 3.60 26.41 -32.33
N ARG A 579 3.52 26.83 -33.60
CA ARG A 579 4.46 27.76 -34.26
C ARG A 579 4.76 29.03 -33.43
N TYR A 580 3.88 29.39 -32.49
CA TYR A 580 4.02 30.53 -31.59
C TYR A 580 4.87 30.25 -30.33
N GLY A 581 4.84 29.04 -29.75
CA GLY A 581 5.52 28.74 -28.48
C GLY A 581 7.05 28.66 -28.59
N ALA A 582 7.56 28.06 -29.67
CA ALA A 582 9.01 27.96 -29.92
C ALA A 582 9.61 29.34 -30.29
N MET A 583 8.84 30.17 -31.00
CA MET A 583 9.27 31.51 -31.40
C MET A 583 9.38 32.43 -30.19
N HIS A 584 8.41 32.40 -29.26
CA HIS A 584 8.47 33.20 -28.02
C HIS A 584 9.56 32.76 -27.05
N LEU A 585 9.86 31.46 -26.94
CA LEU A 585 10.96 30.95 -26.12
C LEU A 585 12.33 31.27 -26.76
N GLY A 586 12.43 31.20 -28.08
CA GLY A 586 13.62 31.60 -28.84
C GLY A 586 13.93 33.10 -28.71
N ILE A 587 12.92 33.96 -28.91
CA ILE A 587 13.03 35.43 -28.72
C ILE A 587 13.36 35.75 -27.27
N SER A 588 12.76 35.02 -26.33
CA SER A 588 13.05 35.11 -24.91
C SER A 588 14.52 34.81 -24.60
N VAL A 589 15.04 33.67 -25.03
CA VAL A 589 16.44 33.29 -24.77
C VAL A 589 17.40 34.27 -25.44
N LEU A 590 17.08 34.74 -26.65
CA LEU A 590 17.84 35.79 -27.34
C LEU A 590 17.82 37.12 -26.60
N ALA A 591 16.67 37.58 -26.10
CA ALA A 591 16.55 38.82 -25.35
C ALA A 591 17.30 38.75 -24.00
N GLY A 592 17.23 37.60 -23.31
CA GLY A 592 18.01 37.34 -22.10
C GLY A 592 19.52 37.30 -22.36
N LEU A 593 19.95 36.72 -23.49
CA LEU A 593 21.34 36.74 -23.95
C LEU A 593 21.81 38.15 -24.34
N VAL A 594 20.98 38.92 -25.05
CA VAL A 594 21.30 40.30 -25.45
C VAL A 594 21.39 41.21 -24.23
N LEU A 595 20.48 41.07 -23.25
CA LEU A 595 20.56 41.78 -21.98
C LEU A 595 21.77 41.35 -21.15
N ALA A 596 22.11 40.06 -21.11
CA ALA A 596 23.29 39.55 -20.41
C ALA A 596 24.61 40.03 -21.06
N VAL A 597 24.66 40.10 -22.39
CA VAL A 597 25.83 40.61 -23.13
C VAL A 597 25.95 42.13 -22.97
N GLY A 598 24.84 42.87 -23.08
CA GLY A 598 24.81 44.33 -22.91
C GLY A 598 25.10 44.81 -21.48
N SER A 599 24.80 43.99 -20.47
CA SER A 599 25.03 44.31 -19.05
C SER A 599 26.41 43.90 -18.52
N THR A 600 27.25 43.22 -19.31
CA THR A 600 28.62 42.88 -18.87
C THR A 600 29.46 44.12 -18.56
N ARG A 601 29.21 45.25 -19.23
CA ARG A 601 29.94 46.50 -18.99
C ARG A 601 29.50 47.20 -17.71
N THR A 602 28.20 47.25 -17.43
CA THR A 602 27.62 47.86 -16.22
C THR A 602 27.69 46.96 -14.98
N ALA A 603 27.73 45.64 -15.14
CA ALA A 603 27.85 44.69 -14.03
C ALA A 603 29.24 44.70 -13.36
N LEU A 604 30.28 45.02 -14.15
CA LEU A 604 31.64 45.22 -13.65
C LEU A 604 31.73 46.47 -12.76
N ASP A 605 30.95 47.52 -13.05
CA ASP A 605 30.94 48.76 -12.28
C ASP A 605 30.21 48.65 -10.92
N VAL A 606 29.34 47.64 -10.75
CA VAL A 606 28.52 47.42 -9.54
C VAL A 606 28.96 46.17 -8.74
N GLY A 607 30.03 45.49 -9.14
CA GLY A 607 30.63 44.38 -8.40
C GLY A 607 29.81 43.08 -8.38
N LEU A 608 28.85 42.90 -9.30
CA LEU A 608 28.06 41.68 -9.41
C LEU A 608 28.68 40.69 -10.41
N SER A 609 28.78 39.42 -10.04
CA SER A 609 29.33 38.40 -10.94
C SER A 609 28.41 38.16 -12.15
N PRO A 610 28.97 37.85 -13.35
CA PRO A 610 28.17 37.59 -14.55
C PRO A 610 27.09 36.50 -14.37
N LEU A 611 27.35 35.50 -13.51
CA LEU A 611 26.38 34.46 -13.16
C LEU A 611 25.16 35.02 -12.41
N ARG A 612 25.37 35.97 -11.49
CA ARG A 612 24.27 36.63 -10.75
C ARG A 612 23.43 37.50 -11.67
N VAL A 613 24.06 38.20 -12.61
CA VAL A 613 23.36 39.01 -13.62
C VAL A 613 22.52 38.13 -14.54
N PHE A 614 23.08 37.02 -15.01
CA PHE A 614 22.35 36.03 -15.80
C PHE A 614 21.16 35.45 -15.01
N LEU A 615 21.37 35.06 -13.74
CA LEU A 615 20.33 34.56 -12.85
C LEU A 615 19.18 35.56 -12.66
N LEU A 616 19.51 36.82 -12.39
CA LEU A 616 18.53 37.89 -12.20
C LEU A 616 17.78 38.20 -13.50
N ALA A 617 18.46 38.28 -14.63
CA ALA A 617 17.83 38.47 -15.93
C ALA A 617 16.90 37.30 -16.29
N PHE A 618 17.34 36.06 -16.04
CA PHE A 618 16.54 34.86 -16.25
C PHE A 618 15.29 34.84 -15.35
N LEU A 619 15.43 35.15 -14.05
CA LEU A 619 14.30 35.23 -13.13
C LEU A 619 13.34 36.36 -13.51
N ALA A 620 13.84 37.54 -13.86
CA ALA A 620 13.02 38.67 -14.28
C ALA A 620 12.22 38.32 -15.54
N GLN A 621 12.87 37.70 -16.52
CA GLN A 621 12.23 37.28 -17.76
C GLN A 621 11.22 36.14 -17.56
N TYR A 622 11.55 35.14 -16.72
CA TYR A 622 10.62 34.09 -16.35
C TYR A 622 9.38 34.67 -15.66
N SER A 623 9.57 35.61 -14.74
CA SER A 623 8.50 36.35 -14.06
C SER A 623 7.65 37.15 -15.05
N LEU A 624 8.27 37.82 -16.04
CA LEU A 624 7.55 38.53 -17.11
C LEU A 624 6.74 37.58 -17.99
N LEU A 625 7.28 36.44 -18.37
CA LEU A 625 6.56 35.43 -19.16
C LEU A 625 5.38 34.84 -18.38
N LYS A 626 5.56 34.59 -17.07
CA LYS A 626 4.48 34.15 -16.18
C LYS A 626 3.43 35.24 -16.01
N ALA A 627 3.83 36.50 -15.82
CA ALA A 627 2.91 37.62 -15.75
C ALA A 627 2.13 37.80 -17.06
N TYR A 628 2.79 37.66 -18.23
CA TYR A 628 2.13 37.65 -19.53
C TYR A 628 1.08 36.54 -19.61
N ARG A 629 1.46 35.29 -19.30
CA ARG A 629 0.52 34.14 -19.36
C ARG A 629 -0.65 34.24 -18.38
N VAL A 630 -0.45 34.83 -17.21
CA VAL A 630 -1.47 34.93 -16.15
C VAL A 630 -2.34 36.18 -16.33
N PHE A 631 -1.80 37.31 -16.75
CA PHE A 631 -2.53 38.58 -16.74
C PHE A 631 -2.88 39.12 -18.11
N VAL A 632 -2.01 38.91 -19.11
CA VAL A 632 -2.15 39.50 -20.45
C VAL A 632 -2.83 38.53 -21.41
N TYR A 633 -2.32 37.30 -21.50
CA TYR A 633 -2.77 36.32 -22.50
C TYR A 633 -4.28 36.02 -22.41
N PRO A 634 -4.86 35.66 -21.24
CA PRO A 634 -6.27 35.32 -21.17
C PRO A 634 -7.19 36.50 -21.46
N ARG A 635 -6.73 37.74 -21.22
CA ARG A 635 -7.57 38.95 -21.37
C ARG A 635 -7.53 39.54 -22.77
N TYR A 636 -6.34 39.57 -23.39
CA TYR A 636 -6.12 40.34 -24.61
C TYR A 636 -5.74 39.50 -25.82
N VAL A 637 -5.18 38.30 -25.62
CA VAL A 637 -4.55 37.53 -26.70
C VAL A 637 -5.35 36.27 -27.04
N SER A 638 -5.82 35.53 -26.03
CA SER A 638 -6.48 34.24 -26.22
C SER A 638 -7.69 34.36 -27.14
N GLU A 639 -7.81 33.44 -28.11
CA GLU A 639 -8.97 33.37 -29.01
C GLU A 639 -10.25 33.00 -28.25
N LEU A 640 -10.11 32.26 -27.14
CA LEU A 640 -11.24 31.85 -26.30
C LEU A 640 -11.91 33.05 -25.62
N ARG A 641 -11.25 34.22 -25.53
CA ARG A 641 -11.80 35.42 -24.87
C ARG A 641 -13.14 35.91 -25.46
N HIS A 642 -13.44 35.52 -26.70
CA HIS A 642 -14.67 35.88 -27.40
C HIS A 642 -15.83 34.95 -27.06
N LEU A 643 -15.58 33.82 -26.39
CA LEU A 643 -16.64 32.96 -25.87
C LEU A 643 -17.41 33.70 -24.76
N PRO A 644 -18.73 33.50 -24.68
CA PRO A 644 -19.57 34.08 -23.64
C PRO A 644 -19.16 33.56 -22.26
N GLY A 645 -19.29 34.40 -21.23
CA GLY A 645 -19.02 34.00 -19.86
C GLY A 645 -18.75 35.17 -18.91
N PRO A 646 -18.56 34.87 -17.61
CA PRO A 646 -18.27 35.88 -16.60
C PRO A 646 -16.94 36.60 -16.88
N THR A 647 -16.99 37.94 -16.87
CA THR A 647 -15.81 38.80 -17.03
C THR A 647 -15.34 39.33 -15.68
N VAL A 648 -14.04 39.26 -15.41
CA VAL A 648 -13.44 39.92 -14.25
C VAL A 648 -13.36 41.42 -14.54
N SER A 649 -14.05 42.26 -13.75
CA SER A 649 -14.03 43.72 -13.96
C SER A 649 -12.61 44.28 -13.71
N PRO A 650 -12.17 45.32 -14.44
CA PRO A 650 -10.89 45.99 -14.17
C PRO A 650 -10.87 46.69 -12.79
N GLU A 651 -12.04 47.11 -12.30
CA GLU A 651 -12.19 47.86 -11.05
C GLU A 651 -11.96 47.01 -9.79
N SER A 652 -12.03 45.67 -9.89
CA SER A 652 -11.63 44.77 -8.79
C SER A 652 -10.10 44.71 -8.60
N CYS A 653 -9.31 45.45 -9.38
CA CYS A 653 -7.86 45.64 -9.24
C CYS A 653 -7.47 46.58 -8.08
N SER A 654 -7.97 46.37 -6.86
CA SER A 654 -7.24 46.89 -5.69
C SER A 654 -6.04 45.98 -5.42
N PHE A 655 -4.82 46.49 -5.63
CA PHE A 655 -3.57 45.82 -5.25
C PHE A 655 -3.70 45.21 -3.84
N PRO A 656 -3.23 43.97 -3.61
CA PRO A 656 -3.43 43.33 -2.31
C PRO A 656 -2.56 44.05 -1.27
N VAL A 657 -3.21 44.72 -0.33
CA VAL A 657 -2.62 45.15 0.95
C VAL A 657 -2.36 43.86 1.75
N TRP A 658 -1.29 43.16 1.41
CA TRP A 658 -0.72 42.11 2.23
C TRP A 658 -0.13 42.78 3.47
N LEU A 659 -0.93 42.95 4.53
CA LEU A 659 -0.53 42.87 5.96
C LEU A 659 -1.52 43.50 6.93
N ASP A 660 -2.55 44.24 6.50
CA ASP A 660 -3.48 44.86 7.44
C ASP A 660 -4.79 44.07 7.57
N ASN A 661 -4.90 43.37 8.69
CA ASN A 661 -6.09 42.72 9.25
C ASN A 661 -6.63 41.48 8.50
N LEU A 662 -6.21 40.33 9.04
CA LEU A 662 -6.80 38.99 8.91
C LEU A 662 -8.23 38.92 9.52
N ASP A 663 -9.05 39.94 9.33
CA ASP A 663 -10.44 39.92 9.80
C ASP A 663 -11.30 39.12 8.82
N ARG A 664 -11.73 37.94 9.29
CA ARG A 664 -12.47 36.92 8.52
C ARG A 664 -13.73 37.45 7.84
N ARG A 665 -14.32 38.55 8.32
CA ARG A 665 -15.61 39.07 7.84
C ARG A 665 -15.49 39.93 6.58
N VAL A 666 -14.38 40.65 6.41
CA VAL A 666 -14.18 41.54 5.25
C VAL A 666 -13.77 40.75 4.00
N PHE A 667 -13.00 39.67 4.19
CA PHE A 667 -12.55 38.80 3.10
C PHE A 667 -13.70 37.98 2.49
N THR A 668 -14.72 37.62 3.27
CA THR A 668 -15.88 36.85 2.80
C THR A 668 -16.87 37.71 2.02
N ASP A 669 -17.14 38.95 2.46
CA ASP A 669 -18.20 39.78 1.86
C ASP A 669 -17.79 40.45 0.54
N ARG A 670 -16.50 40.78 0.35
CA ARG A 670 -16.00 41.35 -0.92
C ARG A 670 -15.78 40.30 -2.01
N VAL A 671 -15.22 39.13 -1.66
CA VAL A 671 -14.98 38.03 -2.62
C VAL A 671 -16.29 37.36 -3.06
N ALA A 672 -17.36 37.48 -2.28
CA ALA A 672 -18.69 37.01 -2.66
C ALA A 672 -19.36 37.87 -3.75
N LYS A 673 -18.93 39.13 -3.96
CA LYS A 673 -19.53 40.06 -4.93
C LYS A 673 -18.71 40.19 -6.22
N ASP A 674 -17.37 40.18 -6.15
CA ASP A 674 -16.48 40.38 -7.29
C ASP A 674 -15.57 39.17 -7.57
N ASP A 675 -15.28 38.90 -8.85
CA ASP A 675 -14.37 37.83 -9.27
C ASP A 675 -12.93 38.14 -8.86
N HIS A 676 -12.21 37.15 -8.32
CA HIS A 676 -10.87 37.37 -7.77
C HIS A 676 -9.81 37.52 -8.89
N PHE A 677 -9.05 38.61 -8.88
CA PHE A 677 -8.10 38.96 -9.95
C PHE A 677 -7.05 37.87 -10.30
N PHE A 678 -6.68 37.01 -9.35
CA PHE A 678 -5.71 35.91 -9.54
C PHE A 678 -6.33 34.49 -9.49
N ILE A 679 -7.49 34.35 -8.84
CA ILE A 679 -8.14 33.05 -8.59
C ILE A 679 -9.35 32.85 -9.54
N GLY A 680 -9.68 33.89 -10.30
CA GLY A 680 -10.83 33.93 -11.20
C GLY A 680 -12.14 33.71 -10.44
N GLN A 681 -13.04 33.00 -11.10
CA GLN A 681 -14.36 32.63 -10.55
C GLN A 681 -14.30 31.44 -9.58
N MET A 682 -13.14 30.78 -9.41
CA MET A 682 -13.02 29.63 -8.51
C MET A 682 -13.25 30.00 -7.04
N ALA A 683 -12.92 31.24 -6.63
CA ALA A 683 -13.22 31.70 -5.28
C ALA A 683 -14.74 31.71 -5.02
N ARG A 684 -15.52 32.19 -5.98
CA ARG A 684 -16.98 32.21 -5.91
C ARG A 684 -17.57 30.80 -5.95
N GLN A 685 -17.01 29.90 -6.78
CA GLN A 685 -17.39 28.47 -6.80
C GLN A 685 -17.29 27.81 -5.41
N LEU A 686 -16.29 28.17 -4.62
CA LEU A 686 -16.08 27.62 -3.28
C LEU A 686 -16.95 28.29 -2.19
N LEU A 687 -17.55 29.44 -2.49
CA LEU A 687 -18.31 30.25 -1.54
C LEU A 687 -19.84 30.19 -1.78
N THR A 688 -20.30 29.69 -2.93
CA THR A 688 -21.74 29.51 -3.17
C THR A 688 -22.35 28.46 -2.24
N PRO A 689 -23.63 28.60 -1.83
CA PRO A 689 -24.31 27.62 -0.99
C PRO A 689 -24.29 26.21 -1.56
N GLY A 690 -24.61 26.08 -2.85
CA GLY A 690 -24.52 24.83 -3.60
C GLY A 690 -23.26 24.75 -4.48
N PRO A 691 -22.73 23.53 -4.70
CA PRO A 691 -21.54 23.30 -5.52
C PRO A 691 -21.78 23.50 -7.03
N VAL A 692 -23.03 23.49 -7.48
CA VAL A 692 -23.40 23.67 -8.89
C VAL A 692 -24.05 25.02 -9.21
N ASP A 693 -24.45 25.78 -8.20
CA ASP A 693 -25.28 26.99 -8.34
C ASP A 693 -24.70 28.00 -9.31
N ILE A 694 -23.40 28.27 -9.20
CA ILE A 694 -22.71 29.24 -10.07
C ILE A 694 -22.70 28.79 -11.54
N PHE A 695 -22.62 27.49 -11.81
CA PHE A 695 -22.66 26.95 -13.17
C PHE A 695 -24.09 27.01 -13.73
N LEU A 696 -25.11 26.77 -12.89
CA LEU A 696 -26.51 26.97 -13.26
C LEU A 696 -26.79 28.45 -13.55
N ASP A 697 -26.26 29.37 -12.76
CA ASP A 697 -26.37 30.81 -13.00
C ASP A 697 -25.71 31.26 -14.31
N TRP A 698 -24.61 30.60 -14.71
CA TRP A 698 -24.00 30.86 -16.02
C TRP A 698 -24.83 30.27 -17.15
N MET A 699 -25.32 29.04 -17.02
CA MET A 699 -26.23 28.44 -17.99
C MET A 699 -27.49 29.27 -18.19
N ARG A 700 -28.13 29.75 -17.11
CA ARG A 700 -29.33 30.60 -17.19
C ARG A 700 -29.07 31.94 -17.89
N ARG A 701 -27.86 32.49 -17.76
CA ARG A 701 -27.44 33.74 -18.41
C ARG A 701 -27.14 33.56 -19.90
N TRP A 702 -26.60 32.42 -20.29
CA TRP A 702 -26.24 32.09 -21.67
C TRP A 702 -26.81 30.73 -22.08
N PRO A 703 -28.14 30.56 -22.11
CA PRO A 703 -28.75 29.24 -22.28
C PRO A 703 -28.56 28.64 -23.68
N ASP A 704 -28.51 29.50 -24.71
CA ASP A 704 -28.33 29.11 -26.12
C ASP A 704 -26.88 28.83 -26.50
N GLU A 705 -25.93 29.26 -25.67
CA GLU A 705 -24.52 29.22 -26.01
C GLU A 705 -23.94 27.84 -25.77
N PRO A 706 -23.28 27.20 -26.74
CA PRO A 706 -22.82 25.82 -26.62
C PRO A 706 -21.66 25.65 -25.64
N LEU A 707 -20.83 26.69 -25.48
CA LEU A 707 -19.64 26.73 -24.65
C LEU A 707 -19.60 28.04 -23.86
N ILE A 708 -19.35 27.96 -22.56
CA ILE A 708 -19.23 29.14 -21.69
C ILE A 708 -17.82 29.17 -21.09
N ARG A 709 -17.12 30.29 -21.21
CA ARG A 709 -15.76 30.46 -20.71
C ARG A 709 -15.73 31.12 -19.34
N TYR A 710 -14.92 30.59 -18.43
CA TYR A 710 -14.59 31.25 -17.17
C TYR A 710 -13.09 31.09 -16.84
N LEU A 711 -12.61 31.83 -15.85
CA LEU A 711 -11.23 31.81 -15.37
C LEU A 711 -11.14 31.06 -14.03
N SER A 712 -10.11 30.22 -13.91
CA SER A 712 -9.77 29.49 -12.69
C SER A 712 -8.46 30.01 -12.10
N ILE A 713 -7.87 29.27 -11.14
CA ILE A 713 -6.60 29.62 -10.48
C ILE A 713 -5.52 30.00 -11.49
N GLY A 714 -4.84 31.12 -11.22
CA GLY A 714 -3.81 31.67 -12.11
C GLY A 714 -4.38 32.23 -13.42
N ASN A 715 -5.66 32.63 -13.43
CA ASN A 715 -6.43 33.04 -14.61
C ASN A 715 -6.35 32.01 -15.75
N SER A 716 -6.28 30.73 -15.40
CA SER A 716 -6.32 29.65 -16.38
C SER A 716 -7.70 29.60 -17.03
N GLU A 717 -7.73 29.57 -18.36
CA GLU A 717 -8.98 29.55 -19.11
C GLU A 717 -9.62 28.17 -19.01
N THR A 718 -10.90 28.15 -18.63
CA THR A 718 -11.69 26.93 -18.51
C THR A 718 -13.00 27.10 -19.26
N ILE A 719 -13.43 26.03 -19.94
CA ILE A 719 -14.64 26.01 -20.76
C ILE A 719 -15.65 25.07 -20.12
N MET A 720 -16.86 25.55 -19.86
CA MET A 720 -18.00 24.76 -19.46
C MET A 720 -18.80 24.34 -20.69
N VAL A 721 -19.13 23.04 -20.79
CA VAL A 721 -20.01 22.53 -21.85
C VAL A 721 -21.48 22.78 -21.46
N ASN A 722 -22.24 23.41 -22.36
CA ASN A 722 -23.62 23.84 -22.08
C ASN A 722 -24.67 23.25 -23.06
N SER A 723 -24.26 22.47 -24.07
CA SER A 723 -25.16 21.89 -25.06
C SER A 723 -25.01 20.35 -25.21
N PRO A 724 -26.10 19.59 -25.35
CA PRO A 724 -26.07 18.15 -25.64
C PRO A 724 -25.31 17.79 -26.92
N ALA A 725 -25.39 18.63 -27.96
CA ALA A 725 -24.68 18.40 -29.23
C ALA A 725 -23.17 18.41 -29.04
N VAL A 726 -22.68 19.35 -28.22
CA VAL A 726 -21.26 19.44 -27.86
C VAL A 726 -20.83 18.27 -26.96
N LEU A 727 -21.68 17.88 -26.01
CA LEU A 727 -21.43 16.69 -25.20
C LEU A 727 -21.31 15.43 -26.06
N LYS A 728 -22.15 15.29 -27.10
CA LYS A 728 -22.05 14.21 -28.08
C LYS A 728 -20.74 14.27 -28.86
N GLU A 729 -20.39 15.45 -29.39
CA GLU A 729 -19.13 15.64 -30.12
C GLU A 729 -17.92 15.25 -29.26
N MET A 730 -17.87 15.77 -28.03
CA MET A 730 -16.80 15.54 -27.07
C MET A 730 -16.72 14.08 -26.58
N GLN A 731 -17.86 13.46 -26.26
CA GLN A 731 -17.89 12.12 -25.65
C GLN A 731 -17.93 10.97 -26.66
N GLN A 732 -18.32 11.23 -27.91
CA GLN A 732 -18.43 10.20 -28.95
C GLN A 732 -17.34 10.35 -30.01
N THR A 733 -17.31 11.49 -30.72
CA THR A 733 -16.40 11.66 -31.87
C THR A 733 -14.99 12.06 -31.47
N LYS A 734 -14.83 12.79 -30.36
CA LYS A 734 -13.55 13.37 -29.90
C LYS A 734 -13.13 12.87 -28.51
N SER A 735 -13.62 11.71 -28.09
CA SER A 735 -13.48 11.20 -26.71
C SER A 735 -12.05 10.93 -26.23
N TYR A 736 -11.09 10.84 -27.15
CA TYR A 736 -9.67 10.63 -26.85
C TYR A 736 -8.80 11.86 -27.07
N SER A 737 -9.33 12.92 -27.70
CA SER A 737 -8.69 14.25 -27.77
C SER A 737 -8.83 15.04 -26.47
N PHE A 738 -9.65 14.53 -25.54
CA PHE A 738 -9.84 15.07 -24.19
C PHE A 738 -9.42 14.01 -23.16
N CYS A 739 -8.35 14.29 -22.44
CA CYS A 739 -7.84 13.44 -21.36
C CYS A 739 -8.22 14.00 -19.99
N LYS A 740 -8.10 13.20 -18.93
CA LYS A 740 -8.23 13.72 -17.56
C LYS A 740 -7.03 14.62 -17.22
N PRO A 741 -7.25 15.77 -16.56
CA PRO A 741 -6.14 16.63 -16.16
C PRO A 741 -5.16 15.88 -15.26
N LYS A 742 -3.86 16.06 -15.49
CA LYS A 742 -2.80 15.35 -14.73
C LYS A 742 -2.92 15.60 -13.21
N ILE A 743 -3.39 16.78 -12.82
CA ILE A 743 -3.64 17.13 -11.44
C ILE A 743 -4.69 16.24 -10.78
N ALA A 744 -5.79 15.92 -11.50
CA ALA A 744 -6.83 15.06 -10.98
C ALA A 744 -6.30 13.64 -10.74
N ALA A 745 -5.49 13.11 -11.66
CA ALA A 745 -4.85 11.81 -11.47
C ALA A 745 -3.97 11.77 -10.21
N ARG A 746 -3.18 12.83 -9.94
CA ARG A 746 -2.33 12.92 -8.73
C ARG A 746 -3.14 13.01 -7.44
N MET A 747 -4.25 13.75 -7.45
CA MET A 747 -5.10 13.92 -6.26
C MET A 747 -5.77 12.62 -5.83
N PHE A 748 -6.20 11.78 -6.78
CA PHE A 748 -7.03 10.62 -6.49
C PHE A 748 -6.32 9.27 -6.57
N SER A 749 -5.23 9.15 -7.34
CA SER A 749 -4.53 7.87 -7.49
C SER A 749 -4.04 7.24 -6.18
N PRO A 750 -3.69 7.99 -5.11
CA PRO A 750 -3.37 7.37 -3.82
C PRO A 750 -4.55 6.58 -3.23
N ILE A 751 -5.78 7.07 -3.43
CA ILE A 751 -7.03 6.49 -2.92
C ILE A 751 -7.54 5.39 -3.84
N THR A 752 -7.61 5.66 -5.15
CA THR A 752 -8.30 4.79 -6.12
C THR A 752 -7.38 3.80 -6.82
N GLY A 753 -6.06 3.99 -6.75
CA GLY A 753 -5.11 3.23 -7.56
C GLY A 753 -4.95 3.75 -8.99
N HIS A 754 -3.97 3.21 -9.71
CA HIS A 754 -3.66 3.54 -11.10
C HIS A 754 -4.40 2.56 -12.02
N GLY A 755 -5.71 2.76 -12.20
CA GLY A 755 -6.52 1.89 -13.07
C GLY A 755 -7.45 2.66 -14.00
N ILE A 756 -8.51 1.99 -14.47
CA ILE A 756 -9.36 2.45 -15.58
C ILE A 756 -9.92 3.86 -15.40
N LEU A 757 -10.12 4.29 -14.15
CA LEU A 757 -10.59 5.62 -13.85
C LEU A 757 -9.63 6.71 -14.38
N PHE A 758 -8.31 6.51 -14.32
CA PHE A 758 -7.32 7.52 -14.76
C PHE A 758 -6.47 7.07 -15.95
N ALA A 759 -6.71 5.87 -16.47
CA ALA A 759 -6.10 5.42 -17.71
C ALA A 759 -6.51 6.32 -18.89
N GLU A 760 -5.57 6.54 -19.82
CA GLU A 760 -5.77 7.34 -21.03
C GLU A 760 -5.34 6.56 -22.28
N GLY A 761 -5.81 7.01 -23.45
CA GLY A 761 -5.44 6.42 -24.74
C GLY A 761 -5.68 4.91 -24.83
N ASP A 762 -4.66 4.18 -25.30
CA ASP A 762 -4.78 2.74 -25.55
C ASP A 762 -4.82 1.90 -24.27
N ILE A 763 -4.26 2.39 -23.16
CA ILE A 763 -4.36 1.73 -21.85
C ILE A 763 -5.83 1.73 -21.42
N HIS A 764 -6.52 2.87 -21.53
CA HIS A 764 -7.94 2.95 -21.23
C HIS A 764 -8.75 2.03 -22.14
N LYS A 765 -8.50 2.03 -23.47
CA LYS A 765 -9.20 1.15 -24.41
C LYS A 765 -9.06 -0.32 -24.03
N ARG A 766 -7.83 -0.75 -23.68
CA ARG A 766 -7.53 -2.13 -23.28
C ARG A 766 -8.26 -2.51 -22.00
N GLN A 767 -8.10 -1.72 -20.93
CA GLN A 767 -8.74 -1.98 -19.64
C GLN A 767 -10.28 -1.92 -19.75
N ARG A 768 -10.82 -0.97 -20.50
CA ARG A 768 -12.27 -0.87 -20.77
C ARG A 768 -12.79 -2.10 -21.49
N ASN A 769 -12.06 -2.60 -22.49
CA ASN A 769 -12.45 -3.81 -23.21
C ASN A 769 -12.48 -5.03 -22.27
N GLN A 770 -11.40 -5.23 -21.49
CA GLN A 770 -11.29 -6.32 -20.51
C GLN A 770 -12.41 -6.29 -19.47
N LEU A 771 -12.69 -5.11 -18.90
CA LEU A 771 -13.68 -4.97 -17.84
C LEU A 771 -15.14 -4.87 -18.36
N SER A 772 -15.37 -4.57 -19.64
CA SER A 772 -16.73 -4.38 -20.18
C SER A 772 -17.62 -5.62 -20.07
N ARG A 773 -17.04 -6.82 -20.24
CA ARG A 773 -17.76 -8.11 -20.19
C ARG A 773 -18.26 -8.45 -18.79
N PRO A 774 -17.45 -8.39 -17.71
CA PRO A 774 -17.98 -8.65 -16.37
C PRO A 774 -19.09 -7.66 -15.98
N PHE A 775 -19.02 -6.42 -16.44
CA PHE A 775 -20.04 -5.40 -16.23
C PHE A 775 -21.17 -5.38 -17.28
N SER A 776 -21.24 -6.39 -18.15
CA SER A 776 -22.36 -6.54 -19.07
C SER A 776 -23.65 -6.82 -18.31
N LEU A 777 -24.77 -6.37 -18.87
CA LEU A 777 -26.07 -6.53 -18.23
C LEU A 777 -26.39 -8.00 -17.89
N SER A 778 -26.01 -8.96 -18.75
CA SER A 778 -26.24 -10.39 -18.51
C SER A 778 -25.48 -10.93 -17.28
N ASN A 779 -24.28 -10.41 -17.00
CA ASN A 779 -23.51 -10.80 -15.82
C ASN A 779 -23.99 -10.06 -14.57
N VAL A 780 -24.31 -8.77 -14.68
CA VAL A 780 -24.87 -8.00 -13.56
C VAL A 780 -26.18 -8.60 -13.06
N LYS A 781 -27.05 -9.11 -13.96
CA LYS A 781 -28.29 -9.83 -13.59
C LYS A 781 -28.05 -11.00 -12.64
N LYS A 782 -26.90 -11.68 -12.75
CA LYS A 782 -26.55 -12.83 -11.88
C LYS A 782 -26.24 -12.40 -10.44
N LEU A 783 -25.95 -11.12 -10.22
CA LEU A 783 -25.75 -10.54 -8.89
C LEU A 783 -27.06 -10.11 -8.22
N LEU A 784 -28.20 -10.17 -8.93
CA LEU A 784 -29.49 -9.75 -8.38
C LEU A 784 -29.82 -10.36 -7.01
N PRO A 785 -29.64 -11.68 -6.77
CA PRO A 785 -29.91 -12.26 -5.46
C PRO A 785 -29.04 -11.69 -4.33
N VAL A 786 -27.77 -11.38 -4.62
CA VAL A 786 -26.85 -10.72 -3.68
C VAL A 786 -27.35 -9.31 -3.35
N LEU A 787 -27.75 -8.56 -4.38
CA LEU A 787 -28.31 -7.21 -4.20
C LEU A 787 -29.58 -7.25 -3.35
N GLN A 788 -30.46 -8.22 -3.58
CA GLN A 788 -31.68 -8.41 -2.79
C GLN A 788 -31.39 -8.84 -1.35
N GLY A 789 -30.39 -9.71 -1.15
CA GLY A 789 -29.90 -10.06 0.18
C GLY A 789 -29.43 -8.85 0.96
N LYS A 790 -28.58 -8.00 0.34
CA LYS A 790 -28.10 -6.78 0.96
C LYS A 790 -29.17 -5.71 1.15
N ALA A 791 -30.15 -5.63 0.28
CA ALA A 791 -31.31 -4.76 0.48
C ALA A 791 -32.12 -5.18 1.72
N ARG A 792 -32.31 -6.49 1.94
CA ARG A 792 -32.96 -7.02 3.16
C ARG A 792 -32.14 -6.77 4.43
N GLU A 793 -30.81 -6.90 4.35
CA GLU A 793 -29.94 -6.57 5.47
C GLU A 793 -30.00 -5.07 5.82
N LEU A 794 -30.03 -4.20 4.80
CA LEU A 794 -30.21 -2.76 4.96
C LEU A 794 -31.55 -2.44 5.62
N SER A 795 -32.65 -3.02 5.13
CA SER A 795 -33.98 -2.81 5.73
C SER A 795 -34.06 -3.33 7.16
N ALA A 796 -33.44 -4.48 7.45
CA ALA A 796 -33.34 -5.01 8.81
C ALA A 796 -32.51 -4.08 9.72
N ALA A 797 -31.41 -3.50 9.22
CA ALA A 797 -30.58 -2.57 9.98
C ALA A 797 -31.34 -1.28 10.32
N LEU A 798 -32.03 -0.68 9.34
CA LEU A 798 -32.91 0.47 9.58
C LEU A 798 -34.04 0.12 10.55
N GLY A 799 -34.66 -1.05 10.37
CA GLY A 799 -35.75 -1.52 11.21
C GLY A 799 -35.38 -1.72 12.68
N ARG A 800 -34.14 -2.15 12.98
CA ARG A 800 -33.65 -2.26 14.37
C ARG A 800 -33.63 -0.92 15.09
N ASP A 801 -33.22 0.15 14.41
CA ASP A 801 -33.11 1.48 15.00
C ASP A 801 -34.47 2.16 15.21
N VAL A 802 -35.49 1.76 14.43
CA VAL A 802 -36.86 2.30 14.42
C VAL A 802 -37.78 1.60 15.44
N MET A 803 -37.30 0.60 16.20
CA MET A 803 -38.07 -0.08 17.26
C MET A 803 -38.36 0.86 18.45
N SER A 804 -39.35 1.74 18.29
CA SER A 804 -39.96 2.61 19.31
C SER A 804 -41.44 2.20 19.50
N PRO A 805 -42.12 2.65 20.58
CA PRO A 805 -43.55 2.40 20.77
C PRO A 805 -44.43 2.89 19.61
N ASP A 806 -43.97 3.92 18.90
CA ASP A 806 -44.68 4.58 17.81
C ASP A 806 -44.33 4.03 16.43
N ASN A 807 -43.45 3.01 16.32
CA ASN A 807 -42.92 2.46 15.07
C ASN A 807 -42.30 3.49 14.09
N ALA A 808 -41.99 4.69 14.58
CA ALA A 808 -41.42 5.79 13.81
C ALA A 808 -40.23 6.42 14.57
N LYS A 809 -39.18 6.80 13.82
CA LYS A 809 -38.00 7.48 14.39
C LYS A 809 -37.25 8.31 13.35
N ALA A 810 -36.74 9.46 13.76
CA ALA A 810 -35.78 10.24 12.97
C ALA A 810 -34.40 9.57 12.98
N VAL A 811 -33.94 9.13 11.80
CA VAL A 811 -32.67 8.40 11.61
C VAL A 811 -31.79 9.14 10.59
N ALA A 812 -30.49 9.21 10.86
CA ALA A 812 -29.50 9.63 9.88
C ALA A 812 -29.27 8.47 8.90
N VAL A 813 -29.71 8.62 7.65
CA VAL A 813 -29.79 7.51 6.69
C VAL A 813 -28.51 7.30 5.88
N GLU A 814 -27.71 8.34 5.70
CA GLU A 814 -26.48 8.31 4.88
C GLU A 814 -25.50 7.17 5.30
N PRO A 815 -25.18 6.97 6.60
CA PRO A 815 -24.27 5.90 7.00
C PRO A 815 -24.75 4.50 6.65
N PHE A 816 -26.07 4.25 6.63
CA PHE A 816 -26.63 2.95 6.26
C PHE A 816 -26.44 2.69 4.76
N PHE A 817 -26.69 3.68 3.92
CA PHE A 817 -26.55 3.54 2.47
C PHE A 817 -25.10 3.42 2.02
N GLN A 818 -24.19 4.17 2.64
CA GLN A 818 -22.75 4.03 2.44
C GLN A 818 -22.27 2.60 2.76
N LYS A 819 -22.59 2.11 3.97
CA LYS A 819 -22.24 0.73 4.38
C LYS A 819 -22.82 -0.32 3.43
N ALA A 820 -24.09 -0.19 3.04
CA ALA A 820 -24.73 -1.10 2.09
C ALA A 820 -24.04 -1.08 0.72
N ALA A 821 -23.68 0.11 0.22
CA ALA A 821 -22.98 0.27 -1.05
C ALA A 821 -21.56 -0.35 -1.00
N LEU A 822 -20.81 -0.18 0.10
CA LEU A 822 -19.51 -0.85 0.28
C LEU A 822 -19.63 -2.37 0.23
N ASP A 823 -20.56 -2.95 0.99
CA ASP A 823 -20.75 -4.40 1.07
C ASP A 823 -21.12 -4.96 -0.31
N VAL A 824 -22.06 -4.32 -1.01
CA VAL A 824 -22.47 -4.70 -2.37
C VAL A 824 -21.31 -4.64 -3.36
N LEU A 825 -20.48 -3.59 -3.33
CA LEU A 825 -19.35 -3.43 -4.23
C LEU A 825 -18.22 -4.43 -3.91
N ALA A 826 -17.96 -4.68 -2.63
CA ALA A 826 -16.96 -5.66 -2.20
C ALA A 826 -17.36 -7.08 -2.64
N ILE A 827 -18.62 -7.49 -2.46
CA ILE A 827 -19.10 -8.79 -2.93
C ILE A 827 -19.05 -8.88 -4.46
N ALA A 828 -19.51 -7.85 -5.17
CA ALA A 828 -19.48 -7.85 -6.63
C ALA A 828 -18.05 -7.88 -7.20
N SER A 829 -17.09 -7.25 -6.51
CA SER A 829 -15.69 -7.14 -6.96
C SER A 829 -14.82 -8.36 -6.63
N ILE A 830 -14.86 -8.85 -5.39
CA ILE A 830 -13.97 -9.89 -4.87
C ILE A 830 -14.69 -11.02 -4.16
N GLY A 831 -16.03 -11.11 -4.27
CA GLY A 831 -16.82 -12.16 -3.64
C GLY A 831 -16.76 -12.16 -2.12
N TYR A 832 -16.40 -11.03 -1.50
CA TYR A 832 -16.23 -10.92 -0.05
C TYR A 832 -17.18 -9.89 0.54
N ASP A 833 -17.94 -10.33 1.55
CA ASP A 833 -18.79 -9.49 2.36
C ASP A 833 -17.97 -8.82 3.46
N LEU A 834 -17.97 -7.49 3.50
CA LEU A 834 -17.25 -6.73 4.52
C LEU A 834 -18.00 -6.71 5.86
N GLY A 835 -19.29 -7.08 5.89
CA GLY A 835 -20.12 -7.09 7.08
C GLY A 835 -20.30 -5.70 7.70
N SER A 836 -20.29 -4.65 6.86
CA SER A 836 -20.33 -3.26 7.33
C SER A 836 -21.67 -2.92 7.98
N LEU A 837 -22.76 -3.56 7.57
CA LEU A 837 -24.11 -3.41 8.15
C LEU A 837 -24.37 -4.29 9.40
N SER A 838 -23.63 -5.39 9.56
CA SER A 838 -23.88 -6.39 10.61
C SER A 838 -22.98 -6.22 11.84
N THR A 839 -21.79 -5.62 11.68
CA THR A 839 -20.81 -5.49 12.77
C THR A 839 -20.63 -4.02 13.19
N PRO A 840 -20.90 -3.64 14.46
CA PRO A 840 -20.77 -2.27 14.96
C PRO A 840 -19.36 -1.66 14.83
N SER A 841 -18.34 -2.50 14.62
CA SER A 841 -16.91 -2.15 14.58
C SER A 841 -16.25 -2.57 13.26
N ALA A 842 -16.93 -2.42 12.12
CA ALA A 842 -16.33 -2.70 10.81
C ALA A 842 -15.13 -1.77 10.55
N CYS A 843 -13.93 -2.28 10.84
CA CYS A 843 -12.64 -1.60 10.69
C CYS A 843 -12.48 -0.98 9.29
N PHE A 844 -13.06 -1.58 8.25
CA PHE A 844 -12.94 -1.10 6.88
C PHE A 844 -13.70 0.21 6.64
N HIS A 845 -15.01 0.26 6.86
CA HIS A 845 -15.82 1.48 6.63
C HIS A 845 -15.25 2.66 7.41
N ALA A 846 -14.93 2.48 8.70
CA ALA A 846 -14.42 3.55 9.54
C ALA A 846 -13.07 4.11 9.04
N VAL A 847 -12.19 3.28 8.46
CA VAL A 847 -10.93 3.76 7.87
C VAL A 847 -11.19 4.42 6.52
N TYR A 848 -12.09 3.85 5.70
CA TYR A 848 -12.45 4.37 4.39
C TYR A 848 -13.10 5.75 4.48
N ASP A 849 -14.06 5.88 5.38
CA ASP A 849 -14.80 7.11 5.67
C ASP A 849 -13.85 8.27 6.02
N ARG A 850 -12.84 8.04 6.86
CA ARG A 850 -11.84 9.07 7.21
C ARG A 850 -10.95 9.53 6.05
N ILE A 851 -10.75 8.70 5.04
CA ILE A 851 -9.96 9.07 3.85
C ILE A 851 -10.77 10.01 2.96
N ILE A 852 -12.08 9.77 2.86
CA ILE A 852 -13.00 10.53 2.00
C ILE A 852 -13.48 11.80 2.71
N HIS A 853 -13.97 11.69 3.94
CA HIS A 853 -14.50 12.78 4.77
C HIS A 853 -13.39 13.44 5.60
N GLN A 854 -12.55 14.22 4.91
CA GLN A 854 -11.48 14.98 5.56
C GLN A 854 -12.00 16.32 6.08
N PRO A 855 -11.40 16.89 7.14
CA PRO A 855 -11.68 18.29 7.49
C PRO A 855 -11.29 19.22 6.33
N ARG A 856 -11.85 20.44 6.28
CA ARG A 856 -11.58 21.44 5.23
C ARG A 856 -10.09 21.62 4.89
N LEU A 857 -9.23 21.67 5.92
CA LEU A 857 -7.78 21.76 5.73
C LEU A 857 -7.21 20.54 4.99
N GLY A 858 -7.75 19.34 5.22
CA GLY A 858 -7.42 18.13 4.48
C GLY A 858 -7.77 18.27 3.00
N HIS A 859 -8.99 18.75 2.66
CA HIS A 859 -9.36 19.00 1.27
C HIS A 859 -8.41 20.00 0.58
N VAL A 860 -8.06 21.10 1.27
CA VAL A 860 -7.07 22.07 0.78
C VAL A 860 -5.71 21.40 0.55
N LEU A 861 -5.23 20.60 1.50
CA LEU A 861 -3.97 19.87 1.36
C LEU A 861 -3.99 18.87 0.22
N THR A 862 -5.10 18.15 -0.01
CA THR A 862 -5.25 17.22 -1.16
C THR A 862 -5.19 17.99 -2.48
N PHE A 863 -5.87 19.15 -2.55
CA PHE A 863 -5.85 20.00 -3.73
C PHE A 863 -4.43 20.50 -4.04
N LEU A 864 -3.73 21.02 -3.03
CA LEU A 864 -2.35 21.48 -3.19
C LEU A 864 -1.39 20.33 -3.52
N ASP A 865 -1.62 19.13 -2.97
CA ASP A 865 -0.82 17.92 -3.25
C ASP A 865 -0.77 17.56 -4.74
N GLY A 866 -1.86 17.84 -5.46
CA GLY A 866 -1.94 17.64 -6.92
C GLY A 866 -0.96 18.51 -7.72
N HIS A 867 -0.58 19.68 -7.19
CA HIS A 867 0.41 20.57 -7.80
C HIS A 867 1.84 20.27 -7.33
N VAL A 868 2.02 20.07 -6.02
CA VAL A 868 3.30 19.81 -5.35
C VAL A 868 3.04 18.76 -4.27
N PRO A 869 3.84 17.70 -4.10
CA PRO A 869 3.56 16.59 -3.17
C PRO A 869 3.75 16.98 -1.69
N LEU A 870 2.99 17.97 -1.23
CA LEU A 870 3.04 18.57 0.10
C LEU A 870 2.72 17.55 1.20
N ARG A 871 1.87 16.56 0.94
CA ARG A 871 1.51 15.54 1.94
C ARG A 871 2.67 14.61 2.28
N ALA A 872 3.58 14.40 1.33
CA ALA A 872 4.81 13.64 1.55
C ALA A 872 5.89 14.46 2.27
N TRP A 873 5.92 15.78 2.06
CA TRP A 873 6.98 16.66 2.59
C TRP A 873 6.63 17.33 3.91
N LEU A 874 5.35 17.65 4.16
CA LEU A 874 4.90 18.34 5.36
C LEU A 874 4.50 17.31 6.44
N PRO A 875 5.22 17.25 7.58
CA PRO A 875 4.99 16.26 8.64
C PRO A 875 3.78 16.62 9.53
N LEU A 876 2.67 17.04 8.95
CA LEU A 876 1.43 17.35 9.69
C LEU A 876 0.78 16.05 10.20
N PRO A 877 0.20 16.03 11.42
CA PRO A 877 -0.53 14.87 11.94
C PRO A 877 -1.63 14.39 10.99
N LEU A 878 -2.31 15.32 10.33
CA LEU A 878 -3.35 15.04 9.34
C LEU A 878 -2.80 14.27 8.12
N ASN A 879 -1.63 14.65 7.61
CA ASN A 879 -0.97 13.97 6.48
C ASN A 879 -0.52 12.56 6.86
N ARG A 880 0.12 12.42 8.03
CA ARG A 880 0.57 11.11 8.55
C ARG A 880 -0.61 10.16 8.75
N ARG A 881 -1.72 10.66 9.31
CA ARG A 881 -2.95 9.86 9.48
C ARG A 881 -3.53 9.42 8.15
N TRP A 882 -3.65 10.34 7.19
CA TRP A 882 -4.19 10.03 5.87
C TRP A 882 -3.33 9.02 5.10
N LEU A 883 -1.99 9.14 5.15
CA LEU A 883 -1.07 8.17 4.55
C LEU A 883 -1.21 6.78 5.20
N ARG A 884 -1.33 6.74 6.54
CA ARG A 884 -1.55 5.50 7.30
C ARG A 884 -2.89 4.83 6.95
N ASP A 885 -3.98 5.59 6.91
CA ASP A 885 -5.31 5.08 6.60
C ASP A 885 -5.35 4.53 5.15
N ASN A 886 -4.73 5.23 4.17
CA ASN A 886 -4.60 4.72 2.79
C ASN A 886 -3.80 3.40 2.71
N ALA A 887 -2.68 3.31 3.43
CA ALA A 887 -1.87 2.09 3.47
C ALA A 887 -2.65 0.92 4.09
N LEU A 888 -3.42 1.17 5.15
CA LEU A 888 -4.21 0.16 5.84
C LEU A 888 -5.31 -0.43 4.94
N ILE A 889 -6.05 0.41 4.20
CA ILE A 889 -7.10 -0.06 3.28
C ILE A 889 -6.53 -0.92 2.17
N ARG A 890 -5.43 -0.48 1.56
CA ARG A 890 -4.71 -1.25 0.54
C ARG A 890 -4.30 -2.61 1.08
N GLN A 891 -3.75 -2.66 2.29
CA GLN A 891 -3.34 -3.92 2.92
C GLN A 891 -4.52 -4.84 3.21
N MET A 892 -5.65 -4.30 3.71
CA MET A 892 -6.86 -5.07 3.99
C MET A 892 -7.43 -5.70 2.72
N LEU A 893 -7.58 -4.92 1.64
CA LEU A 893 -8.12 -5.40 0.37
C LEU A 893 -7.16 -6.37 -0.32
N LEU A 894 -5.86 -6.09 -0.31
CA LEU A 894 -4.86 -6.98 -0.90
C LEU A 894 -4.90 -8.37 -0.25
N GLY A 895 -5.00 -8.43 1.08
CA GLY A 895 -5.13 -9.70 1.79
C GLY A 895 -6.37 -10.50 1.38
N LYS A 896 -7.52 -9.82 1.19
CA LYS A 896 -8.76 -10.47 0.73
C LYS A 896 -8.70 -10.88 -0.74
N LEU A 897 -8.11 -10.04 -1.58
CA LEU A 897 -7.89 -10.30 -3.00
C LEU A 897 -7.00 -11.52 -3.22
N GLN A 898 -5.88 -11.62 -2.50
CA GLN A 898 -4.98 -12.77 -2.58
C GLN A 898 -5.65 -14.07 -2.12
N LEU A 899 -6.48 -14.02 -1.08
CA LEU A 899 -7.27 -15.16 -0.65
C LEU A 899 -8.27 -15.59 -1.73
N GLN A 900 -8.97 -14.65 -2.35
CA GLN A 900 -9.92 -14.96 -3.41
C GLN A 900 -9.22 -15.49 -4.68
N LYS A 901 -8.11 -14.89 -5.10
CA LYS A 901 -7.27 -15.37 -6.22
C LYS A 901 -6.86 -16.83 -5.99
N ARG A 902 -6.39 -17.19 -4.79
CA ARG A 902 -6.05 -18.59 -4.44
C ARG A 902 -7.26 -19.52 -4.51
N ARG A 903 -8.44 -19.09 -4.08
CA ARG A 903 -9.68 -19.90 -4.15
C ARG A 903 -10.07 -20.19 -5.61
N VAL A 904 -10.03 -19.19 -6.48
CA VAL A 904 -10.34 -19.33 -7.91
C VAL A 904 -9.34 -20.27 -8.58
N LEU A 905 -8.04 -20.12 -8.30
CA LEU A 905 -6.99 -20.99 -8.84
C LEU A 905 -7.15 -22.45 -8.36
N ARG A 906 -7.50 -22.68 -7.09
CA ARG A 906 -7.76 -24.04 -6.57
C ARG A 906 -8.95 -24.72 -7.24
N ARG A 907 -10.04 -23.99 -7.54
CA ARG A 907 -11.18 -24.51 -8.30
C ARG A 907 -10.79 -24.96 -9.71
N ARG A 908 -9.73 -24.37 -10.27
CA ARG A 908 -9.23 -24.66 -11.62
C ARG A 908 -8.31 -25.88 -11.69
N GLU A 909 -7.58 -26.18 -10.62
CA GLU A 909 -6.60 -27.28 -10.57
C GLU A 909 -7.19 -28.63 -10.10
N GLY A 910 -8.46 -28.66 -9.70
CA GLY A 910 -9.17 -29.89 -9.34
C GLY A 910 -9.38 -30.82 -10.53
N PRO A 911 -9.26 -32.16 -10.37
CA PRO A 911 -9.43 -33.11 -11.45
C PRO A 911 -10.92 -33.27 -11.79
N GLY A 912 -11.34 -32.60 -12.88
CA GLY A 912 -12.70 -32.67 -13.42
C GLY A 912 -13.42 -31.34 -13.33
N GLY A 913 -13.53 -30.62 -14.45
CA GLY A 913 -14.24 -29.35 -14.59
C GLY A 913 -15.76 -29.48 -14.45
N GLY A 914 -16.23 -29.91 -13.28
CA GLY A 914 -17.62 -29.94 -12.87
C GLY A 914 -17.79 -29.14 -11.58
N VAL A 915 -18.88 -28.38 -11.50
CA VAL A 915 -19.36 -27.73 -10.28
C VAL A 915 -19.64 -28.83 -9.25
N VAL A 916 -18.73 -29.04 -8.30
CA VAL A 916 -18.96 -29.91 -7.14
C VAL A 916 -19.45 -29.04 -6.01
N GLU A 917 -20.75 -29.15 -5.70
CA GLU A 917 -21.31 -28.69 -4.43
C GLU A 917 -20.77 -29.59 -3.30
N GLY A 918 -19.96 -29.01 -2.42
CA GLY A 918 -19.47 -29.62 -1.17
C GLY A 918 -20.04 -28.90 0.05
N PRO A 919 -20.10 -29.56 1.22
CA PRO A 919 -21.06 -29.25 2.29
C PRO A 919 -20.73 -27.99 3.10
N GLU A 920 -21.80 -27.37 3.55
CA GLU A 920 -21.94 -26.11 4.26
C GLU A 920 -21.15 -26.05 5.58
N GLY A 921 -20.37 -24.98 5.78
CA GLY A 921 -19.73 -24.69 7.06
C GLY A 921 -18.68 -23.57 7.02
N GLY A 922 -19.14 -22.31 7.03
CA GLY A 922 -18.29 -21.13 7.29
C GLY A 922 -18.71 -19.88 6.50
N ASP A 923 -19.44 -18.96 7.15
CA ASP A 923 -19.82 -17.61 6.70
C ASP A 923 -20.21 -17.46 5.21
N HIS A 924 -20.99 -18.42 4.72
CA HIS A 924 -21.65 -18.33 3.43
C HIS A 924 -23.03 -17.67 3.60
N VAL A 925 -23.31 -16.66 2.77
CA VAL A 925 -24.70 -16.35 2.39
C VAL A 925 -25.20 -17.55 1.59
N PRO A 926 -26.23 -18.29 2.06
CA PRO A 926 -26.69 -19.50 1.40
C PRO A 926 -27.50 -19.14 0.15
N GLY A 927 -27.09 -19.69 -1.00
CA GLY A 927 -27.74 -19.49 -2.29
C GLY A 927 -26.72 -19.36 -3.40
N GLY A 928 -26.69 -20.30 -4.35
CA GLY A 928 -25.74 -20.30 -5.47
C GLY A 928 -25.79 -18.97 -6.25
N HIS A 929 -24.72 -18.17 -6.16
CA HIS A 929 -24.67 -16.85 -6.80
C HIS A 929 -23.44 -16.72 -7.70
N GLY A 930 -23.63 -16.02 -8.83
CA GLY A 930 -22.73 -16.03 -9.98
C GLY A 930 -21.30 -15.52 -9.74
N ARG A 931 -20.44 -15.78 -10.72
CA ARG A 931 -19.01 -15.38 -10.74
C ARG A 931 -18.83 -13.89 -10.40
N ASP A 932 -18.06 -13.57 -9.36
CA ASP A 932 -17.64 -12.20 -9.03
C ASP A 932 -16.67 -11.64 -10.09
N LEU A 933 -16.45 -10.31 -10.07
CA LEU A 933 -15.59 -9.62 -11.05
C LEU A 933 -14.17 -10.21 -11.09
N LEU A 934 -13.58 -10.50 -9.93
CA LEU A 934 -12.23 -11.06 -9.84
C LEU A 934 -12.19 -12.49 -10.40
N SER A 935 -13.16 -13.33 -10.07
CA SER A 935 -13.33 -14.66 -10.68
C SER A 935 -13.41 -14.57 -12.21
N PHE A 936 -14.20 -13.62 -12.74
CA PHE A 936 -14.30 -13.40 -14.18
C PHE A 936 -12.97 -12.97 -14.82
N ILE A 937 -12.27 -11.99 -14.21
CA ILE A 937 -10.98 -11.51 -14.73
C ILE A 937 -9.95 -12.64 -14.78
N LEU A 938 -9.88 -13.47 -13.73
CA LEU A 938 -8.90 -14.56 -13.64
C LEU A 938 -9.23 -15.74 -14.58
N GLU A 939 -10.50 -16.02 -14.84
CA GLU A 939 -10.91 -17.15 -15.68
C GLU A 939 -10.94 -16.81 -17.17
N ASP A 940 -11.52 -15.64 -17.52
CA ASP A 940 -11.94 -15.33 -18.89
C ASP A 940 -11.03 -14.28 -19.57
N CYS A 941 -10.25 -13.51 -18.81
CA CYS A 941 -9.34 -12.50 -19.35
C CYS A 941 -7.88 -13.02 -19.32
N ARG A 942 -7.58 -14.01 -20.16
CA ARG A 942 -6.20 -14.54 -20.31
C ARG A 942 -5.31 -13.57 -21.10
N GLY A 943 -4.05 -13.46 -20.69
CA GLY A 943 -2.98 -13.02 -21.59
C GLY A 943 -2.70 -14.05 -22.69
N PRO A 944 -1.91 -13.71 -23.72
CA PRO A 944 -1.40 -14.68 -24.68
C PRO A 944 -0.72 -15.87 -23.97
N PRO A 945 -0.72 -17.08 -24.56
CA PRO A 945 -0.04 -18.23 -23.98
C PRO A 945 1.44 -17.90 -23.68
N GLY A 946 1.87 -18.06 -22.42
CA GLY A 946 3.25 -17.80 -21.99
C GLY A 946 3.50 -16.44 -21.31
N GLN A 947 2.47 -15.62 -21.07
CA GLN A 947 2.58 -14.39 -20.27
C GLN A 947 2.06 -14.63 -18.83
N GLU A 948 2.76 -14.11 -17.81
CA GLU A 948 2.45 -14.29 -16.39
C GLU A 948 1.02 -13.88 -16.01
N ASP A 949 0.49 -14.54 -14.97
CA ASP A 949 -0.80 -14.22 -14.34
C ASP A 949 -0.88 -12.74 -13.91
N TRP A 950 -2.09 -12.19 -13.91
CA TRP A 950 -2.38 -10.82 -13.48
C TRP A 950 -1.64 -10.41 -12.20
N ASP A 951 -0.95 -9.27 -12.25
CA ASP A 951 -0.28 -8.68 -11.09
C ASP A 951 -1.29 -8.36 -9.99
N ASP A 952 -0.93 -8.69 -8.75
CA ASP A 952 -1.78 -8.47 -7.58
C ASP A 952 -2.04 -6.96 -7.37
N GLN A 953 -1.09 -6.08 -7.73
CA GLN A 953 -1.30 -4.64 -7.64
C GLN A 953 -2.27 -4.12 -8.71
N GLU A 954 -2.18 -4.61 -9.94
CA GLU A 954 -3.15 -4.28 -11.00
C GLU A 954 -4.57 -4.70 -10.61
N LEU A 955 -4.74 -5.92 -10.07
CA LEU A 955 -6.02 -6.40 -9.59
C LEU A 955 -6.53 -5.57 -8.40
N LEU A 956 -5.65 -5.22 -7.45
CA LEU A 956 -6.00 -4.37 -6.30
C LEU A 956 -6.47 -2.99 -6.76
N ASP A 957 -5.77 -2.38 -7.71
CA ASP A 957 -6.15 -1.08 -8.25
C ASP A 957 -7.50 -1.14 -9.00
N PHE A 958 -7.85 -2.25 -9.66
CA PHE A 958 -9.20 -2.41 -10.21
C PHE A 958 -10.28 -2.48 -9.12
N VAL A 959 -10.04 -3.22 -8.05
CA VAL A 959 -10.98 -3.33 -6.91
C VAL A 959 -11.16 -1.98 -6.22
N LEU A 960 -10.05 -1.26 -5.95
CA LEU A 960 -10.08 0.08 -5.36
C LEU A 960 -10.83 1.08 -6.24
N ASN A 961 -10.61 1.08 -7.56
CA ASN A 961 -11.34 1.95 -8.48
C ASN A 961 -12.85 1.69 -8.46
N PHE A 962 -13.26 0.42 -8.35
CA PHE A 962 -14.67 0.06 -8.30
C PHE A 962 -15.33 0.47 -6.98
N ILE A 963 -14.70 0.16 -5.85
CA ILE A 963 -15.18 0.56 -4.52
C ILE A 963 -15.25 2.09 -4.44
N ALA A 964 -14.18 2.81 -4.82
CA ALA A 964 -14.15 4.26 -4.73
C ALA A 964 -15.12 4.97 -5.67
N GLY A 965 -15.27 4.50 -6.91
CA GLY A 965 -16.21 5.10 -7.85
C GLY A 965 -17.67 4.80 -7.54
N GLY A 966 -17.97 3.61 -7.03
CA GLY A 966 -19.34 3.13 -6.84
C GLY A 966 -19.95 3.46 -5.48
N HIS A 967 -19.14 3.46 -4.41
CA HIS A 967 -19.63 3.55 -3.04
C HIS A 967 -20.35 4.87 -2.81
N GLU A 968 -19.60 5.95 -3.07
CA GLU A 968 -20.02 7.30 -2.80
C GLU A 968 -21.25 7.66 -3.64
N THR A 969 -21.26 7.23 -4.92
CA THR A 969 -22.31 7.58 -5.88
C THR A 969 -23.64 6.88 -5.57
N ILE A 970 -23.62 5.58 -5.24
CA ILE A 970 -24.82 4.82 -4.88
C ILE A 970 -25.37 5.30 -3.54
N GLY A 971 -24.51 5.44 -2.51
CA GLY A 971 -24.93 5.90 -1.19
C GLY A 971 -25.56 7.30 -1.23
N THR A 972 -24.96 8.21 -1.99
CA THR A 972 -25.50 9.57 -2.21
C THR A 972 -26.85 9.55 -2.92
N ALA A 973 -27.00 8.74 -3.97
CA ALA A 973 -28.28 8.64 -4.68
C ALA A 973 -29.39 8.07 -3.79
N LEU A 974 -29.11 7.09 -2.93
CA LEU A 974 -30.10 6.57 -1.95
C LEU A 974 -30.44 7.60 -0.86
N THR A 975 -29.47 8.43 -0.47
CA THR A 975 -29.69 9.55 0.45
C THR A 975 -30.68 10.55 -0.15
N TRP A 976 -30.47 10.98 -1.38
CA TRP A 976 -31.43 11.86 -2.08
C TRP A 976 -32.76 11.19 -2.40
N ALA A 977 -32.77 9.88 -2.66
CA ALA A 977 -34.02 9.13 -2.80
C ALA A 977 -34.85 9.25 -1.51
N SER A 978 -34.21 9.08 -0.34
CA SER A 978 -34.88 9.22 0.96
C SER A 978 -35.40 10.63 1.20
N HIS A 979 -34.64 11.65 0.82
CA HIS A 979 -35.09 13.06 0.87
C HIS A 979 -36.33 13.31 -0.01
N VAL A 980 -36.34 12.79 -1.24
CA VAL A 980 -37.50 12.93 -2.13
C VAL A 980 -38.70 12.18 -1.55
N LEU A 981 -38.51 10.94 -1.09
CA LEU A 981 -39.59 10.15 -0.50
C LEU A 981 -40.16 10.85 0.75
N SER A 982 -39.33 11.49 1.57
CA SER A 982 -39.78 12.18 2.79
C SER A 982 -40.47 13.53 2.55
N THR A 983 -40.24 14.16 1.39
CA THR A 983 -40.80 15.47 1.03
C THR A 983 -41.95 15.37 0.02
N ARG A 984 -42.08 14.25 -0.69
CA ARG A 984 -43.08 14.01 -1.74
C ARG A 984 -43.89 12.76 -1.46
N SER A 985 -44.89 12.91 -0.59
CA SER A 985 -45.81 11.82 -0.22
C SER A 985 -46.60 11.29 -1.42
N ASP A 986 -46.91 12.16 -2.40
CA ASP A 986 -47.57 11.80 -3.66
C ASP A 986 -46.72 10.81 -4.49
N VAL A 987 -45.43 11.10 -4.64
CA VAL A 987 -44.47 10.25 -5.37
C VAL A 987 -44.24 8.95 -4.60
N GLN A 988 -44.11 9.03 -3.27
CA GLN A 988 -43.94 7.85 -2.43
C GLN A 988 -45.14 6.90 -2.50
N ALA A 989 -46.37 7.44 -2.47
CA ALA A 989 -47.59 6.64 -2.56
C ALA A 989 -47.74 5.94 -3.91
N GLN A 990 -47.46 6.64 -5.02
CA GLN A 990 -47.47 6.04 -6.37
C GLN A 990 -46.44 4.91 -6.49
N LEU A 991 -45.21 5.14 -6.01
CA LEU A 991 -44.15 4.14 -6.05
C LEU A 991 -44.48 2.93 -5.17
N HIS A 992 -45.02 3.15 -3.97
CA HIS A 992 -45.50 2.09 -3.09
C HIS A 992 -46.60 1.27 -3.75
N ALA A 993 -47.62 1.90 -4.33
CA ALA A 993 -48.73 1.19 -4.98
C ALA A 993 -48.24 0.31 -6.16
N GLU A 994 -47.29 0.80 -6.95
CA GLU A 994 -46.69 0.02 -8.04
C GLU A 994 -45.91 -1.21 -7.53
N ILE A 995 -45.13 -1.03 -6.45
CA ILE A 995 -44.35 -2.12 -5.83
C ILE A 995 -45.27 -3.13 -5.13
N GLU A 996 -46.31 -2.64 -4.45
CA GLU A 996 -47.30 -3.47 -3.75
C GLU A 996 -48.00 -4.42 -4.70
N ALA A 997 -48.34 -3.96 -5.91
CA ALA A 997 -48.95 -4.79 -6.95
C ALA A 997 -48.12 -6.04 -7.32
N LEU A 998 -46.80 -6.04 -7.10
CA LEU A 998 -45.96 -7.22 -7.35
C LEU A 998 -46.13 -8.34 -6.31
N TYR A 999 -46.47 -8.00 -5.06
CA TYR A 999 -46.51 -8.94 -3.94
C TYR A 999 -47.87 -9.06 -3.25
N ARG A 1000 -48.85 -8.23 -3.61
CA ARG A 1000 -50.21 -8.32 -3.10
C ARG A 1000 -50.78 -9.72 -3.35
N GLY A 1001 -51.28 -10.35 -2.29
CA GLY A 1001 -51.85 -11.71 -2.33
C GLY A 1001 -50.81 -12.85 -2.43
N LYS A 1002 -49.50 -12.55 -2.42
CA LYS A 1002 -48.44 -13.56 -2.35
C LYS A 1002 -47.94 -13.73 -0.91
N PRO A 1003 -47.52 -14.94 -0.50
CA PRO A 1003 -46.87 -15.14 0.80
C PRO A 1003 -45.61 -14.28 0.92
N GLU A 1004 -45.30 -13.76 2.12
CA GLU A 1004 -44.10 -12.96 2.37
C GLU A 1004 -42.80 -13.73 2.00
N ALA A 1005 -42.79 -15.05 2.21
CA ALA A 1005 -41.69 -15.93 1.81
C ALA A 1005 -41.50 -16.04 0.28
N ALA A 1006 -42.49 -15.65 -0.52
CA ALA A 1006 -42.42 -15.63 -1.98
C ALA A 1006 -41.86 -14.30 -2.53
N TRP A 1007 -41.51 -13.33 -1.68
CA TRP A 1007 -40.93 -12.06 -2.07
C TRP A 1007 -39.50 -12.23 -2.63
N ASN A 1008 -39.39 -12.36 -3.95
CA ASN A 1008 -38.11 -12.41 -4.65
C ASN A 1008 -38.26 -11.97 -6.13
N PRO A 1009 -38.53 -10.68 -6.39
CA PRO A 1009 -38.85 -10.21 -7.73
C PRO A 1009 -37.70 -10.45 -8.71
N GLN A 1010 -38.01 -11.01 -9.87
CA GLN A 1010 -37.04 -11.25 -10.94
C GLN A 1010 -36.67 -9.94 -11.65
N TYR A 1011 -35.54 -9.95 -12.35
CA TYR A 1011 -35.09 -8.76 -13.11
C TYR A 1011 -36.16 -8.21 -14.06
N ALA A 1012 -36.90 -9.09 -14.75
CA ALA A 1012 -37.95 -8.68 -15.67
C ALA A 1012 -39.11 -7.97 -14.96
N GLU A 1013 -39.49 -8.42 -13.76
CA GLU A 1013 -40.53 -7.78 -12.94
C GLU A 1013 -40.05 -6.41 -12.47
N ILE A 1014 -38.81 -6.28 -12.00
CA ILE A 1014 -38.20 -5.01 -11.57
C ILE A 1014 -38.15 -4.00 -12.72
N GLU A 1015 -37.74 -4.42 -13.92
CA GLU A 1015 -37.72 -3.52 -15.09
C GLU A 1015 -39.11 -3.17 -15.60
N SER A 1016 -40.14 -3.97 -15.31
CA SER A 1016 -41.52 -3.66 -15.70
C SER A 1016 -42.14 -2.53 -14.88
N LEU A 1017 -41.56 -2.20 -13.72
CA LEU A 1017 -41.98 -1.11 -12.85
C LEU A 1017 -41.65 0.25 -13.48
N ARG A 1018 -42.63 0.80 -14.20
CA ARG A 1018 -42.51 2.03 -14.98
C ARG A 1018 -42.28 3.24 -14.08
N HIS A 1019 -43.05 3.39 -13.01
CA HIS A 1019 -42.91 4.51 -12.07
C HIS A 1019 -41.58 4.45 -11.35
N LEU A 1020 -41.11 3.27 -10.91
CA LEU A 1020 -39.77 3.10 -10.36
C LEU A 1020 -38.67 3.51 -11.35
N ASN A 1021 -38.75 3.08 -12.61
CA ASN A 1021 -37.78 3.46 -13.64
C ASN A 1021 -37.71 4.97 -13.84
N ASN A 1022 -38.87 5.62 -13.89
CA ASN A 1022 -38.98 7.06 -14.06
C ASN A 1022 -38.52 7.82 -12.82
N PHE A 1023 -38.82 7.31 -11.62
CA PHE A 1023 -38.33 7.84 -10.35
C PHE A 1023 -36.81 7.84 -10.30
N VAL A 1024 -36.16 6.71 -10.62
CA VAL A 1024 -34.69 6.61 -10.59
C VAL A 1024 -34.03 7.51 -11.64
N ARG A 1025 -34.64 7.66 -12.83
CA ARG A 1025 -34.14 8.59 -13.84
C ARG A 1025 -34.25 10.04 -13.38
N GLU A 1026 -35.39 10.42 -12.83
CA GLU A 1026 -35.61 11.77 -12.32
C GLU A 1026 -34.72 12.09 -11.12
N LEU A 1027 -34.51 11.12 -10.24
CA LEU A 1027 -33.55 11.18 -9.13
C LEU A 1027 -32.14 11.51 -9.61
N LEU A 1028 -31.63 10.80 -10.61
CA LEU A 1028 -30.28 11.02 -11.11
C LEU A 1028 -30.16 12.29 -11.99
N ARG A 1029 -31.29 12.85 -12.45
CA ARG A 1029 -31.36 14.13 -13.18
C ARG A 1029 -31.28 15.30 -12.19
N VAL A 1030 -32.12 15.29 -11.17
CA VAL A 1030 -32.20 16.39 -10.19
C VAL A 1030 -31.03 16.32 -9.20
N TYR A 1031 -30.71 15.12 -8.70
CA TYR A 1031 -29.68 14.89 -7.69
C TYR A 1031 -28.54 14.05 -8.25
N SER A 1032 -27.90 14.53 -9.31
CA SER A 1032 -26.77 13.83 -9.92
C SER A 1032 -25.58 13.74 -8.95
N PRO A 1033 -25.09 12.54 -8.61
CA PRO A 1033 -23.97 12.42 -7.67
C PRO A 1033 -22.68 13.08 -8.18
N ALA A 1034 -22.46 13.09 -9.50
CA ALA A 1034 -21.27 13.70 -10.10
C ALA A 1034 -21.49 15.21 -10.32
N LEU A 1035 -20.66 16.04 -9.66
CA LEU A 1035 -20.77 17.49 -9.70
C LEU A 1035 -20.19 18.09 -10.99
N PHE A 1036 -18.90 17.90 -11.22
CA PHE A 1036 -18.18 18.40 -12.39
C PHE A 1036 -17.07 17.43 -12.79
N LEU A 1037 -16.91 17.23 -14.09
CA LEU A 1037 -16.05 16.19 -14.68
C LEU A 1037 -15.04 16.86 -15.61
N PRO A 1038 -13.89 17.32 -15.07
CA PRO A 1038 -12.92 18.09 -15.85
C PRO A 1038 -12.19 17.19 -16.86
N ARG A 1039 -11.85 17.78 -18.00
CA ARG A 1039 -11.02 17.25 -19.06
C ARG A 1039 -10.02 18.31 -19.50
N GLU A 1040 -8.95 17.88 -20.12
CA GLU A 1040 -7.90 18.70 -20.70
C GLU A 1040 -7.78 18.32 -22.17
N ALA A 1041 -7.76 19.31 -23.07
CA ALA A 1041 -7.50 19.06 -24.48
C ALA A 1041 -6.06 18.54 -24.65
N SER A 1042 -5.88 17.32 -25.14
CA SER A 1042 -4.55 16.71 -25.33
C SER A 1042 -3.82 17.23 -26.57
N GLU A 1043 -4.58 17.82 -27.49
CA GLU A 1043 -4.17 18.39 -28.76
C GLU A 1043 -5.05 19.60 -29.08
N ASP A 1044 -4.62 20.42 -30.04
CA ASP A 1044 -5.47 21.49 -30.57
C ASP A 1044 -6.66 20.83 -31.26
N VAL A 1045 -7.87 21.14 -30.78
CA VAL A 1045 -9.09 20.44 -31.21
C VAL A 1045 -10.23 21.43 -31.36
N THR A 1046 -10.96 21.37 -32.46
CA THR A 1046 -12.18 22.18 -32.61
C THR A 1046 -13.31 21.57 -31.79
N LEU A 1047 -14.12 22.39 -31.12
CA LEU A 1047 -15.34 21.97 -30.43
C LEU A 1047 -16.41 23.04 -30.67
N ALA A 1048 -17.61 22.66 -31.14
CA ALA A 1048 -18.65 23.62 -31.53
C ALA A 1048 -18.13 24.74 -32.47
N ASN A 1049 -17.34 24.37 -33.49
CA ASN A 1049 -16.64 25.28 -34.42
C ASN A 1049 -15.65 26.26 -33.77
N THR A 1050 -15.33 26.12 -32.49
CA THR A 1050 -14.32 26.93 -31.79
C THR A 1050 -13.03 26.13 -31.64
N LEU A 1051 -11.89 26.72 -31.99
CA LEU A 1051 -10.59 26.09 -31.73
C LEU A 1051 -10.31 26.07 -30.23
N ILE A 1052 -10.13 24.88 -29.66
CA ILE A 1052 -9.74 24.67 -28.27
C ILE A 1052 -8.24 24.33 -28.25
N PRO A 1053 -7.37 25.23 -27.78
CA PRO A 1053 -5.94 24.96 -27.71
C PRO A 1053 -5.61 23.82 -26.74
N LYS A 1054 -4.57 23.06 -27.05
CA LYS A 1054 -3.99 22.03 -26.19
C LYS A 1054 -3.71 22.58 -24.78
N GLY A 1055 -4.06 21.79 -23.77
CA GLY A 1055 -3.91 22.14 -22.35
C GLY A 1055 -5.09 22.94 -21.78
N THR A 1056 -6.07 23.34 -22.60
CA THR A 1056 -7.27 24.02 -22.11
C THR A 1056 -8.16 23.06 -21.34
N LEU A 1057 -8.65 23.50 -20.17
CA LEU A 1057 -9.59 22.73 -19.37
C LEU A 1057 -11.01 22.86 -19.93
N VAL A 1058 -11.68 21.73 -20.10
CA VAL A 1058 -13.09 21.62 -20.50
C VAL A 1058 -13.83 20.83 -19.44
N VAL A 1059 -14.90 21.40 -18.88
CA VAL A 1059 -15.63 20.83 -17.74
C VAL A 1059 -17.04 20.46 -18.17
N ILE A 1060 -17.40 19.20 -17.92
CA ILE A 1060 -18.78 18.71 -18.06
C ILE A 1060 -19.44 18.82 -16.69
N VAL A 1061 -20.55 19.55 -16.59
CA VAL A 1061 -21.35 19.70 -15.37
C VAL A 1061 -22.74 19.09 -15.65
N PRO A 1062 -23.06 17.87 -15.16
CA PRO A 1062 -24.33 17.22 -15.48
C PRO A 1062 -25.55 18.10 -15.18
N ALA A 1063 -25.53 18.80 -14.03
CA ALA A 1063 -26.57 19.72 -13.60
C ALA A 1063 -26.90 20.80 -14.65
N VAL A 1064 -25.90 21.30 -15.39
CA VAL A 1064 -26.10 22.33 -16.44
C VAL A 1064 -27.07 21.82 -17.51
N THR A 1065 -26.87 20.62 -18.03
CA THR A 1065 -27.81 20.03 -19.00
C THR A 1065 -29.09 19.51 -18.37
N HIS A 1066 -29.05 19.07 -17.12
CA HIS A 1066 -30.19 18.49 -16.42
C HIS A 1066 -31.23 19.55 -16.01
N PHE A 1067 -30.80 20.77 -15.71
CA PHE A 1067 -31.66 21.88 -15.28
C PHE A 1067 -31.88 22.94 -16.38
N ASN A 1068 -31.33 22.75 -17.59
CA ASN A 1068 -31.56 23.69 -18.69
C ASN A 1068 -33.03 23.61 -19.14
N THR A 1069 -33.75 24.73 -18.99
CA THR A 1069 -35.17 24.85 -19.30
C THR A 1069 -35.49 24.76 -20.79
N GLN A 1070 -34.51 25.02 -21.66
CA GLN A 1070 -34.66 24.79 -23.11
C GLN A 1070 -34.68 23.31 -23.46
N ILE A 1071 -34.06 22.47 -22.62
CA ILE A 1071 -34.00 21.02 -22.81
C ILE A 1071 -35.19 20.34 -22.14
N TRP A 1072 -35.49 20.70 -20.89
CA TRP A 1072 -36.44 19.99 -20.03
C TRP A 1072 -37.76 20.73 -19.80
N GLY A 1073 -37.91 21.95 -20.32
CA GLY A 1073 -39.08 22.80 -20.11
C GLY A 1073 -38.95 23.73 -18.89
N PRO A 1074 -39.94 24.61 -18.66
CA PRO A 1074 -39.89 25.62 -17.59
C PRO A 1074 -39.85 25.03 -16.18
N ASP A 1075 -40.28 23.77 -16.01
CA ASP A 1075 -40.28 23.07 -14.74
C ASP A 1075 -39.06 22.16 -14.57
N ALA A 1076 -37.94 22.43 -15.27
CA ALA A 1076 -36.73 21.63 -15.21
C ALA A 1076 -36.21 21.41 -13.78
N GLU A 1077 -36.43 22.35 -12.86
CA GLU A 1077 -36.02 22.24 -11.45
C GLU A 1077 -36.97 21.36 -10.61
N ALA A 1078 -38.20 21.13 -11.07
CA ALA A 1078 -39.17 20.32 -10.36
C ALA A 1078 -38.85 18.82 -10.48
N PHE A 1079 -38.86 18.13 -9.35
CA PHE A 1079 -38.82 16.68 -9.30
C PHE A 1079 -40.16 16.09 -9.77
N ARG A 1080 -40.23 15.62 -11.02
CA ARG A 1080 -41.46 15.09 -11.63
C ARG A 1080 -41.19 13.81 -12.42
N PRO A 1081 -41.29 12.61 -11.80
CA PRO A 1081 -41.07 11.34 -12.50
C PRO A 1081 -41.96 11.16 -13.74
N GLY A 1082 -43.19 11.69 -13.74
CA GLY A 1082 -44.09 11.60 -14.90
C GLY A 1082 -43.55 12.24 -16.19
N ARG A 1083 -42.54 13.12 -16.13
CA ARG A 1083 -41.98 13.78 -17.32
C ARG A 1083 -41.41 12.80 -18.35
N TRP A 1084 -40.94 11.64 -17.89
CA TRP A 1084 -40.35 10.61 -18.73
C TRP A 1084 -41.37 9.85 -19.57
N ASP A 1085 -42.67 10.04 -19.30
CA ASP A 1085 -43.78 9.43 -20.04
C ASP A 1085 -44.40 10.36 -21.08
N GLU A 1086 -44.05 11.65 -21.03
CA GLU A 1086 -44.59 12.67 -21.92
C GLU A 1086 -44.11 12.47 -23.37
N ARG A 1087 -45.01 12.74 -24.29
CA ARG A 1087 -44.78 12.75 -25.73
C ARG A 1087 -45.01 14.15 -26.25
N GLY A 1088 -44.26 14.57 -27.26
CA GLY A 1088 -44.52 15.84 -27.94
C GLY A 1088 -45.89 15.83 -28.63
N GLU A 1089 -46.38 17.00 -29.00
CA GLU A 1089 -47.73 17.20 -29.60
C GLU A 1089 -48.00 16.31 -30.83
N LYS A 1090 -46.95 15.88 -31.55
CA LYS A 1090 -47.04 15.02 -32.74
C LYS A 1090 -46.69 13.54 -32.47
N GLY A 1091 -46.65 13.12 -31.20
CA GLY A 1091 -46.23 11.76 -30.81
C GLY A 1091 -44.71 11.55 -30.84
N GLU A 1092 -43.94 12.59 -31.14
CA GLU A 1092 -42.47 12.59 -31.08
C GLU A 1092 -41.97 12.41 -29.63
N PRO A 1093 -40.71 12.00 -29.43
CA PRO A 1093 -40.11 11.95 -28.09
C PRO A 1093 -40.28 13.29 -27.35
N GLY A 1094 -40.66 13.26 -26.08
CA GLY A 1094 -40.87 14.46 -25.27
C GLY A 1094 -39.59 15.29 -25.05
N LEU A 1095 -39.72 16.45 -24.41
CA LEU A 1095 -38.59 17.30 -24.01
C LEU A 1095 -37.52 16.47 -23.27
N GLY A 1096 -36.23 16.72 -23.55
CA GLY A 1096 -35.12 15.96 -22.98
C GLY A 1096 -34.87 14.58 -23.62
N SER A 1097 -35.44 14.30 -24.79
CA SER A 1097 -35.25 13.01 -25.50
C SER A 1097 -33.86 12.76 -26.06
N ASP A 1098 -33.04 13.79 -26.22
CA ASP A 1098 -31.64 13.61 -26.63
C ASP A 1098 -30.93 12.75 -25.56
N PRO A 1099 -30.34 11.60 -25.92
CA PRO A 1099 -29.60 10.79 -24.97
C PRO A 1099 -28.55 11.59 -24.18
N TYR A 1100 -27.94 12.60 -24.80
CA TYR A 1100 -26.92 13.47 -24.20
C TYR A 1100 -27.50 14.63 -23.35
N ALA A 1101 -28.83 14.78 -23.28
CA ALA A 1101 -29.48 15.64 -22.29
C ALA A 1101 -29.45 15.02 -20.88
N PHE A 1102 -29.46 13.69 -20.78
CA PHE A 1102 -29.41 12.96 -19.52
C PHE A 1102 -28.08 12.22 -19.35
N VAL A 1103 -27.10 12.89 -18.73
CA VAL A 1103 -25.70 12.44 -18.59
C VAL A 1103 -25.19 12.06 -17.18
N PRO A 1104 -26.00 11.49 -16.24
CA PRO A 1104 -25.46 11.14 -14.91
C PRO A 1104 -24.37 10.06 -14.94
N PHE A 1105 -24.28 9.30 -16.03
CA PHE A 1105 -23.27 8.26 -16.24
C PHE A 1105 -22.28 8.57 -17.37
N LEU A 1106 -22.32 9.80 -17.93
CA LEU A 1106 -21.69 10.10 -19.23
C LEU A 1106 -22.18 9.15 -20.35
N HIS A 1107 -21.65 9.34 -21.56
CA HIS A 1107 -21.95 8.54 -22.75
C HIS A 1107 -20.68 8.21 -23.55
N GLY A 1108 -20.83 7.38 -24.58
CA GLY A 1108 -19.75 7.01 -25.49
C GLY A 1108 -18.66 6.12 -24.86
N PRO A 1109 -17.47 6.05 -25.48
CA PRO A 1109 -16.36 5.19 -25.02
C PRO A 1109 -15.89 5.47 -23.57
N ARG A 1110 -16.17 6.68 -23.06
CA ARG A 1110 -15.84 7.12 -21.71
C ARG A 1110 -17.02 7.05 -20.73
N GLY A 1111 -18.17 6.53 -21.16
CA GLY A 1111 -19.34 6.31 -20.30
C GLY A 1111 -19.04 5.34 -19.16
N CYS A 1112 -19.73 5.52 -18.02
CA CYS A 1112 -19.55 4.73 -16.82
C CYS A 1112 -19.72 3.23 -17.10
N ILE A 1113 -18.72 2.44 -16.73
CA ILE A 1113 -18.74 0.98 -16.87
C ILE A 1113 -19.75 0.31 -15.94
N GLY A 1114 -19.95 0.88 -14.74
CA GLY A 1114 -20.85 0.38 -13.72
C GLY A 1114 -22.31 0.79 -13.89
N LYS A 1115 -22.72 1.43 -15.01
CA LYS A 1115 -24.09 1.96 -15.19
C LYS A 1115 -25.17 0.91 -14.93
N ALA A 1116 -25.05 -0.28 -15.53
CA ALA A 1116 -26.05 -1.34 -15.34
C ALA A 1116 -26.12 -1.82 -13.89
N PHE A 1117 -24.95 -1.97 -13.25
CA PHE A 1117 -24.85 -2.34 -11.84
C PHE A 1117 -25.51 -1.29 -10.93
N ALA A 1118 -25.13 -0.03 -11.05
CA ALA A 1118 -25.69 1.06 -10.25
C ALA A 1118 -27.21 1.18 -10.40
N MET A 1119 -27.74 1.10 -11.63
CA MET A 1119 -29.18 1.19 -11.88
C MET A 1119 -29.96 0.04 -11.21
N ILE A 1120 -29.45 -1.19 -11.28
CA ILE A 1120 -30.11 -2.34 -10.65
C ILE A 1120 -30.01 -2.25 -9.12
N THR A 1121 -28.83 -1.91 -8.59
CA THR A 1121 -28.63 -1.73 -7.15
C THR A 1121 -29.57 -0.67 -6.59
N LEU A 1122 -29.68 0.51 -7.22
CA LEU A 1122 -30.59 1.57 -6.78
C LEU A 1122 -32.04 1.10 -6.76
N LYS A 1123 -32.52 0.48 -7.84
CA LYS A 1123 -33.89 -0.04 -7.93
C LYS A 1123 -34.18 -1.05 -6.83
N VAL A 1124 -33.32 -2.04 -6.64
CA VAL A 1124 -33.49 -3.11 -5.64
C VAL A 1124 -33.53 -2.53 -4.22
N MET A 1125 -32.63 -1.61 -3.90
CA MET A 1125 -32.59 -0.96 -2.58
C MET A 1125 -33.83 -0.10 -2.34
N ILE A 1126 -34.25 0.72 -3.32
CA ILE A 1126 -35.45 1.55 -3.23
C ILE A 1126 -36.71 0.71 -3.08
N ILE A 1127 -36.84 -0.38 -3.86
CA ILE A 1127 -37.98 -1.30 -3.76
C ILE A 1127 -38.11 -1.81 -2.33
N GLU A 1128 -37.02 -2.33 -1.74
CA GLU A 1128 -37.05 -2.91 -0.41
C GLU A 1128 -37.33 -1.86 0.68
N MET A 1129 -36.77 -0.65 0.55
CA MET A 1129 -37.04 0.46 1.45
C MET A 1129 -38.51 0.90 1.42
N VAL A 1130 -39.05 1.15 0.22
CA VAL A 1130 -40.44 1.64 0.06
C VAL A 1130 -41.45 0.58 0.48
N ARG A 1131 -41.16 -0.70 0.23
CA ARG A 1131 -42.00 -1.83 0.67
C ARG A 1131 -42.13 -1.90 2.20
N GLN A 1132 -41.03 -1.65 2.92
CA GLN A 1132 -40.97 -1.85 4.37
C GLN A 1132 -41.32 -0.58 5.17
N PHE A 1133 -41.08 0.60 4.60
CA PHE A 1133 -41.11 1.86 5.35
C PHE A 1133 -41.89 2.97 4.65
N GLY A 1134 -42.48 3.83 5.47
CA GLY A 1134 -42.88 5.19 5.13
C GLY A 1134 -41.77 6.18 5.50
N PHE A 1135 -41.60 7.22 4.69
CA PHE A 1135 -40.63 8.29 4.95
C PHE A 1135 -41.35 9.64 5.09
N THR A 1136 -41.00 10.40 6.13
CA THR A 1136 -41.51 11.77 6.35
C THR A 1136 -40.40 12.70 6.83
N THR A 1137 -40.61 14.02 6.67
CA THR A 1137 -39.66 15.03 7.12
C THR A 1137 -39.73 15.19 8.65
N PRO A 1138 -38.61 15.28 9.39
CA PRO A 1138 -38.63 15.48 10.83
C PRO A 1138 -39.40 16.75 11.24
N PRO A 1139 -40.18 16.72 12.35
CA PRO A 1139 -40.90 17.90 12.83
C PRO A 1139 -39.94 19.06 13.14
N GLY A 1140 -40.19 20.24 12.56
CA GLY A 1140 -39.40 21.45 12.80
C GLY A 1140 -38.13 21.59 11.95
N GLU A 1141 -37.79 20.61 11.11
CA GLU A 1141 -36.74 20.76 10.10
C GLU A 1141 -37.33 21.29 8.79
N ASN A 1142 -36.64 22.26 8.16
CA ASN A 1142 -37.05 22.78 6.85
C ASN A 1142 -36.80 21.72 5.76
N SER A 1143 -37.66 21.70 4.73
CA SER A 1143 -37.48 20.82 3.56
C SER A 1143 -36.29 21.22 2.68
N VAL A 1144 -35.69 22.40 2.91
CA VAL A 1144 -34.54 22.88 2.15
C VAL A 1144 -33.26 22.34 2.78
N VAL A 1145 -32.55 21.48 2.05
CA VAL A 1145 -31.30 20.86 2.48
C VAL A 1145 -30.11 21.72 2.01
N GLU A 1146 -29.25 22.12 2.94
CA GLU A 1146 -27.98 22.75 2.59
C GLU A 1146 -27.00 21.73 2.01
N TYR A 1147 -26.22 22.12 1.00
CA TYR A 1147 -25.23 21.24 0.37
C TYR A 1147 -23.85 21.39 0.99
N ALA A 1148 -23.09 20.28 1.04
CA ALA A 1148 -21.66 20.32 1.35
C ALA A 1148 -20.86 20.93 0.19
N ASN A 1149 -20.19 22.06 0.43
CA ASN A 1149 -19.28 22.71 -0.53
C ASN A 1149 -17.97 23.16 0.19
N PRO A 1150 -16.76 22.76 -0.26
CA PRO A 1150 -16.47 21.84 -1.37
C PRO A 1150 -16.69 20.38 -1.01
N ASN A 1151 -17.15 19.58 -1.97
CA ASN A 1151 -17.20 18.13 -1.87
C ASN A 1151 -17.03 17.45 -3.25
N PHE A 1152 -16.77 16.14 -3.28
CA PHE A 1152 -16.62 15.37 -4.51
C PHE A 1152 -17.94 14.90 -5.13
N THR A 1153 -18.97 14.71 -4.29
CA THR A 1153 -20.32 14.36 -4.73
C THR A 1153 -21.35 15.33 -4.16
N LEU A 1154 -22.53 15.40 -4.79
CA LEU A 1154 -23.63 16.25 -4.32
C LEU A 1154 -24.19 15.67 -3.02
N ARG A 1155 -23.85 16.26 -1.86
CA ARG A 1155 -24.25 15.75 -0.55
C ARG A 1155 -24.89 16.81 0.32
N PRO A 1156 -25.74 16.42 1.27
CA PRO A 1156 -26.17 17.33 2.33
C PRO A 1156 -24.93 17.77 3.13
N LYS A 1157 -24.99 18.98 3.70
CA LYS A 1157 -23.92 19.55 4.52
C LYS A 1157 -23.73 18.80 5.84
N ASP A 1158 -24.85 18.40 6.43
CA ASP A 1158 -24.95 17.58 7.63
C ASP A 1158 -25.66 16.26 7.27
N ASP A 1159 -25.54 15.23 8.10
CA ASP A 1159 -26.19 13.94 7.85
C ASP A 1159 -27.70 14.13 7.63
N LEU A 1160 -28.22 13.65 6.48
CA LEU A 1160 -29.65 13.75 6.18
C LEU A 1160 -30.46 12.91 7.18
N ARG A 1161 -31.31 13.57 7.96
CA ARG A 1161 -32.25 12.94 8.87
C ARG A 1161 -33.63 12.85 8.22
N VAL A 1162 -34.22 11.66 8.30
CA VAL A 1162 -35.61 11.43 7.88
C VAL A 1162 -36.32 10.61 8.94
N VAL A 1163 -37.61 10.87 9.11
CA VAL A 1163 -38.47 10.00 9.93
C VAL A 1163 -38.78 8.78 9.10
N VAL A 1164 -38.35 7.62 9.61
CA VAL A 1164 -38.63 6.31 9.03
C VAL A 1164 -39.70 5.67 9.90
N GLU A 1165 -40.81 5.30 9.28
CA GLU A 1165 -41.94 4.64 9.91
C GLU A 1165 -42.11 3.24 9.32
N LYS A 1166 -42.24 2.21 10.16
CA LYS A 1166 -42.44 0.85 9.66
C LYS A 1166 -43.90 0.66 9.23
N ARG A 1167 -44.13 0.21 7.99
CA ARG A 1167 -45.49 -0.05 7.48
C ARG A 1167 -46.12 -1.25 8.21
N HIS A 1168 -47.37 -1.12 8.67
CA HIS A 1168 -48.07 -2.18 9.39
C HIS A 1168 -48.59 -3.26 8.43
N LYS A 1169 -48.63 -4.53 8.90
CA LYS A 1169 -49.16 -5.67 8.11
C LYS A 1169 -50.65 -5.51 7.73
N SER A 1170 -51.41 -4.67 8.43
CA SER A 1170 -52.83 -4.39 8.18
C SER A 1170 -53.07 -3.47 6.98
N ASP A 1171 -52.10 -2.64 6.58
CA ASP A 1171 -52.25 -1.73 5.43
C ASP A 1171 -52.15 -2.45 4.07
N VAL A 1172 -51.85 -3.75 4.10
CA VAL A 1172 -51.77 -4.65 2.92
C VAL A 1172 -53.11 -5.35 2.66
N VAL A 1173 -54.11 -5.18 3.54
CA VAL A 1173 -55.47 -5.71 3.36
C VAL A 1173 -56.51 -4.62 3.62
N GLY A 1174 -56.78 -3.85 2.56
CA GLY A 1174 -58.08 -3.23 2.32
C GLY A 1174 -58.31 -1.85 2.95
N ASP A 1175 -58.34 -0.84 2.08
CA ASP A 1175 -59.34 0.23 2.22
C ASP A 1175 -60.29 0.14 1.01
N THR A 1176 -61.22 -0.80 1.12
CA THR A 1176 -62.54 -0.70 0.50
C THR A 1176 -63.54 -0.62 1.63
N ARG A 1177 -63.82 0.61 2.06
CA ARG A 1177 -65.13 1.02 2.56
C ARG A 1177 -65.54 2.33 1.91
#